data_AF-A0A1F6PCT6-F1
#
_entry.id   AF-A0A1F6PCT6-F1
#
_cell.length_a   1.000
_cell.length_b   1.000
_cell.length_c   1.000
_cell.angle_alpha   90.00
_cell.angle_beta   90.00
_cell.angle_gamma   90.00
#
_symmetry.space_group_name_H-M   'P 1'
#
loop_
_entity.id
_entity.type
_entity.pdbx_description
1 polymer ?
#
loop_
_entity_poly.entity_id
_entity_poly.type
_entity_poly.pdbx_seq_one_letter_code
_entity_poly.pdbx_strand_id
1 'polypeptide(L)'
;MIRGENGSANPPQEFHITETAMALELSPDETQTINIRANIRRRQFDLKKGLADMGETAKDERYRGVVQMVYQEMEGATATEELAENIPTIVAGLCAKAKQVAELDPRQAAFLYSKAAKMEVATGLSAKENLANASQCLDECEQHALAVSNPSHLLPYALLLGAEKKLLGNSSLPPQEKIAAASMSSETLLRQYALTLPASEREKFLELIPPEQRQRISIVLDHAVSKFLPEQFAQTEIEQNQRAEILERAVVVLKKLLTESIAESAKDVTLTAQILTRLQGEDGWRGLSDAGTIGLVNAKNPEQQKRRYDYTLQVIDELWRGDSIKGGALAMKLAGKKDLPADLFKNLFERLLREDILTKKTQTYFDDEANWPFLKKLVAQYPSQFNTVIDTLTQIRDYKPAEHTDEIFQALADLDAITPIIFERYRRADSKGKKELARKIKELKPNFFRNQPIKNILPKEDGEILAEMVYLAYTPIGMSFGDVQKFIGKLNDRTEDLAEFNIPEEGYDFIMETGKKFTLKPGTRLDPEKLRSARELFTDKAPQSEEEILAVAKLLERTAKAGSDFEDKDLSVLLSVMGSDQPVRDFLERSANLTSANYYVFLNELKELLGVYFTDNYDQRLQNFLSANPKIEGRILKILSAPERRAILKKKLAEDGASVNWDTLNTRAEAAKTLALFIQTKTLKLTREEIAKMANKFIASDAGEESQTDGKRKLKAHISKNVGSFFAKASAGICTAQDVTLFEREDHFHINIVEDEQKVRGNIQAYIVEFPAGSRSLVLRGFNPNTAFLDKIDAGAFCEAVLKVAKQFQVTNGLVHVYITENLGGWHALSNREAVSQYLQRRYVKDKRERKFNLPITASHSVSNIYEIF
;
A
#
# COMPACT_ATOMS: atom_id res chain seq x y z
N MET A 1 -55.25 14.33 37.79
CA MET A 1 -55.32 13.01 38.44
C MET A 1 -54.63 11.98 37.56
N ILE A 2 -53.32 11.79 37.70
CA ILE A 2 -52.62 10.56 37.30
C ILE A 2 -51.53 10.37 38.38
N ARG A 3 -51.57 9.22 39.04
CA ARG A 3 -50.69 8.84 40.17
C ARG A 3 -49.29 8.51 39.65
N GLY A 4 -48.28 9.01 40.36
CA GLY A 4 -46.89 8.60 40.19
C GLY A 4 -46.59 7.29 40.92
N GLU A 5 -45.83 6.43 40.27
CA GLU A 5 -45.19 5.26 40.88
C GLU A 5 -43.72 5.58 41.11
N ASN A 6 -43.34 5.70 42.38
CA ASN A 6 -41.96 5.75 42.83
C ASN A 6 -41.40 4.32 42.84
N GLY A 7 -40.60 3.97 41.83
CA GLY A 7 -39.75 2.79 41.86
C GLY A 7 -38.51 3.05 42.72
N SER A 8 -38.40 2.35 43.86
CA SER A 8 -37.21 2.36 44.70
C SER A 8 -36.04 1.70 43.97
N ALA A 9 -35.00 2.48 43.68
CA ALA A 9 -33.72 1.93 43.24
C ALA A 9 -33.09 1.16 44.42
N ASN A 10 -32.90 -0.15 44.26
CA ASN A 10 -32.06 -0.92 45.16
C ASN A 10 -30.62 -0.37 45.06
N PRO A 11 -29.91 -0.17 46.19
CA PRO A 11 -28.50 0.17 46.15
C PRO A 11 -27.72 -0.94 45.44
N PRO A 12 -26.67 -0.61 44.68
CA PRO A 12 -25.83 -1.63 44.05
C PRO A 12 -25.30 -2.56 45.13
N GLN A 13 -25.51 -3.86 44.96
CA GLN A 13 -24.88 -4.88 45.79
C GLN A 13 -23.37 -4.67 45.74
N GLU A 14 -22.79 -4.21 46.85
CA GLU A 14 -21.35 -4.23 47.06
C GLU A 14 -20.91 -5.70 47.03
N PHE A 15 -20.28 -6.10 45.93
CA PHE A 15 -19.57 -7.37 45.87
C PHE A 15 -18.41 -7.30 46.87
N HIS A 16 -18.57 -7.97 48.01
CA HIS A 16 -17.49 -8.23 48.95
C HIS A 16 -16.44 -9.14 48.30
N ILE A 17 -15.50 -8.54 47.58
CA ILE A 17 -14.26 -9.17 47.09
C ILE A 17 -13.24 -9.06 48.22
N THR A 18 -13.32 -9.87 49.27
CA THR A 18 -12.31 -9.80 50.36
C THR A 18 -11.70 -11.13 50.79
N GLU A 19 -12.17 -12.29 50.33
CA GLU A 19 -11.50 -13.57 50.63
C GLU A 19 -11.10 -14.42 49.41
N THR A 20 -11.65 -14.16 48.21
CA THR A 20 -11.27 -14.90 46.98
C THR A 20 -10.02 -14.35 46.28
N ALA A 21 -9.55 -13.16 46.66
CA ALA A 21 -8.42 -12.49 46.03
C ALA A 21 -7.05 -13.16 46.32
N MET A 22 -6.89 -13.83 47.46
CA MET A 22 -5.65 -14.56 47.79
C MET A 22 -5.46 -15.85 46.97
N ALA A 23 -6.49 -16.34 46.27
CA ALA A 23 -6.42 -17.59 45.48
C ALA A 23 -5.91 -17.38 44.03
N LEU A 24 -5.61 -16.14 43.62
CA LEU A 24 -5.32 -15.79 42.22
C LEU A 24 -3.86 -15.35 41.96
N GLU A 25 -2.94 -15.55 42.91
CA GLU A 25 -1.51 -15.26 42.67
C GLU A 25 -0.86 -16.32 41.78
N LEU A 26 -0.19 -15.88 40.70
CA LEU A 26 0.58 -16.75 39.82
C LEU A 26 1.76 -17.37 40.59
N SER A 27 1.93 -18.68 40.46
CA SER A 27 3.11 -19.36 41.00
C SER A 27 4.37 -18.92 40.23
N PRO A 28 5.58 -19.13 40.82
CA PRO A 28 6.83 -18.88 40.12
C PRO A 28 6.93 -19.65 38.79
N ASP A 29 6.46 -20.90 38.74
CA ASP A 29 6.50 -21.75 37.54
C ASP A 29 5.52 -21.26 36.45
N GLU A 30 4.34 -20.78 36.86
CA GLU A 30 3.35 -20.17 35.96
C GLU A 30 3.90 -18.88 35.32
N THR A 31 4.52 -18.02 36.15
CA THR A 31 5.19 -16.80 35.69
C THR A 31 6.34 -17.13 34.74
N GLN A 32 7.16 -18.13 35.08
CA GLN A 32 8.24 -18.61 34.24
C GLN A 32 7.71 -19.15 32.90
N THR A 33 6.58 -19.85 32.90
CA THR A 33 5.95 -20.38 31.68
C THR A 33 5.54 -19.25 30.72
N ILE A 34 4.91 -18.18 31.24
CA ILE A 34 4.56 -16.99 30.45
C ILE A 34 5.83 -16.34 29.89
N ASN A 35 6.88 -16.20 30.72
CA ASN A 35 8.15 -15.60 30.32
C ASN A 35 8.84 -16.37 29.19
N ILE A 36 8.93 -17.70 29.29
CA ILE A 36 9.57 -18.53 28.26
C ILE A 36 8.78 -18.42 26.96
N ARG A 37 7.45 -18.51 26.98
CA ARG A 37 6.61 -18.35 25.78
C ARG A 37 6.77 -16.97 25.14
N ALA A 38 6.84 -15.91 25.94
CA ALA A 38 7.09 -14.55 25.44
C ALA A 38 8.48 -14.44 24.80
N ASN A 39 9.51 -15.05 25.40
CA ASN A 39 10.87 -15.08 24.87
C ASN A 39 10.98 -15.88 23.57
N ILE A 40 10.22 -16.97 23.42
CA ILE A 40 10.11 -17.70 22.16
C ILE A 40 9.65 -16.78 21.04
N ARG A 41 8.57 -16.00 21.25
CA ARG A 41 8.06 -15.06 20.24
C ARG A 41 9.10 -13.98 19.90
N ARG A 42 9.83 -13.47 20.90
CA ARG A 42 10.91 -12.48 20.72
C ARG A 42 12.05 -13.04 19.85
N ARG A 43 12.59 -14.20 20.24
CA ARG A 43 13.68 -14.86 19.49
C ARG A 43 13.27 -15.24 18.08
N GLN A 44 12.03 -15.72 17.89
CA GLN A 44 11.49 -15.96 16.54
C GLN A 44 11.55 -14.70 15.68
N PHE A 45 11.11 -13.56 16.23
CA PHE A 45 11.16 -12.30 15.51
C PHE A 45 12.59 -11.83 15.24
N ASP A 46 13.48 -11.90 16.24
CA ASP A 46 14.87 -11.49 16.09
C ASP A 46 15.61 -12.33 15.04
N LEU A 47 15.29 -13.63 14.95
CA LEU A 47 15.76 -14.53 13.89
C LEU A 47 15.22 -14.14 12.50
N LYS A 48 13.90 -13.89 12.38
CA LYS A 48 13.29 -13.40 11.11
C LYS A 48 13.96 -12.11 10.65
N LYS A 49 14.12 -11.16 11.57
CA LYS A 49 14.75 -9.86 11.32
C LYS A 49 16.22 -10.04 10.92
N GLY A 50 16.98 -10.84 11.66
CA GLY A 50 18.39 -11.11 11.36
C GLY A 50 18.59 -11.72 9.98
N LEU A 51 17.72 -12.65 9.54
CA LEU A 51 17.76 -13.20 8.19
C LEU A 51 17.41 -12.16 7.12
N ALA A 52 16.43 -11.29 7.38
CA ALA A 52 16.04 -10.24 6.43
C ALA A 52 17.12 -9.15 6.29
N ASP A 53 17.71 -8.71 7.41
CA ASP A 53 18.77 -7.71 7.45
C ASP A 53 20.03 -8.17 6.67
N MET A 54 20.25 -9.49 6.54
CA MET A 54 21.34 -10.06 5.73
C MET A 54 21.12 -9.98 4.21
N GLY A 55 19.90 -9.72 3.74
CA GLY A 55 19.56 -9.57 2.32
C GLY A 55 20.05 -10.74 1.46
N GLU A 56 20.90 -10.43 0.47
CA GLU A 56 21.44 -11.43 -0.47
C GLU A 56 22.34 -12.47 0.20
N THR A 57 22.98 -12.15 1.33
CA THR A 57 23.81 -13.13 2.06
C THR A 57 22.99 -14.31 2.57
N ALA A 58 21.75 -14.08 3.01
CA ALA A 58 20.85 -15.14 3.43
C ALA A 58 20.32 -15.99 2.26
N LYS A 59 20.44 -15.49 1.02
CA LYS A 59 20.04 -16.19 -0.21
C LYS A 59 21.18 -16.96 -0.88
N ASP A 60 22.42 -16.80 -0.41
CA ASP A 60 23.59 -17.49 -0.94
C ASP A 60 23.44 -19.01 -0.74
N GLU A 61 23.70 -19.76 -1.81
CA GLU A 61 23.59 -21.22 -1.85
C GLU A 61 24.38 -21.92 -0.75
N ARG A 62 25.54 -21.36 -0.37
CA ARG A 62 26.42 -21.89 0.69
C ARG A 62 25.74 -21.93 2.05
N TYR A 63 24.76 -21.05 2.29
CA TYR A 63 24.03 -20.97 3.55
C TYR A 63 22.63 -21.59 3.49
N ARG A 64 22.18 -22.11 2.34
CA ARG A 64 20.82 -22.66 2.17
C ARG A 64 20.46 -23.66 3.27
N GLY A 65 21.36 -24.60 3.57
CA GLY A 65 21.13 -25.61 4.62
C GLY A 65 21.07 -25.03 6.04
N VAL A 66 21.87 -23.99 6.33
CA VAL A 66 21.86 -23.31 7.62
C VAL A 66 20.58 -22.51 7.80
N VAL A 67 20.17 -21.76 6.77
CA VAL A 67 18.91 -20.99 6.77
C VAL A 67 17.72 -21.93 6.95
N GLN A 68 17.70 -23.05 6.24
CA GLN A 68 16.68 -24.09 6.42
C GLN A 68 16.65 -24.60 7.87
N MET A 69 17.81 -24.88 8.46
CA MET A 69 17.89 -25.32 9.86
C MET A 69 17.37 -24.25 10.82
N VAL A 70 17.71 -22.97 10.61
CA VAL A 70 17.18 -21.85 11.41
C VAL A 70 15.65 -21.82 11.36
N TYR A 71 15.04 -21.94 10.17
CA TYR A 71 13.58 -22.00 10.05
C TYR A 71 12.97 -23.24 10.73
N GLN A 72 13.58 -24.42 10.58
CA GLN A 72 13.11 -25.64 11.23
C GLN A 72 13.12 -25.53 12.76
N GLU A 73 14.18 -24.99 13.34
CA GLU A 73 14.26 -24.73 14.78
C GLU A 73 13.24 -23.67 15.22
N MET A 74 13.06 -22.61 14.41
CA MET A 74 12.05 -21.59 14.67
C MET A 74 10.63 -22.15 14.68
N GLU A 75 10.36 -23.20 13.92
CA GLU A 75 9.09 -23.92 13.92
C GLU A 75 9.01 -24.92 15.08
N GLY A 76 10.15 -25.42 15.56
CA GLY A 76 10.24 -26.54 16.51
C GLY A 76 10.10 -27.90 15.82
N ALA A 77 10.35 -27.95 14.50
CA ALA A 77 10.08 -29.09 13.63
C ALA A 77 11.27 -30.04 13.46
N THR A 78 12.43 -29.76 14.06
CA THR A 78 13.62 -30.60 13.87
C THR A 78 13.42 -31.96 14.52
N ALA A 79 13.39 -32.99 13.67
CA ALA A 79 13.50 -34.38 14.11
C ALA A 79 14.78 -34.52 14.94
N THR A 80 14.62 -35.06 16.15
CA THR A 80 15.76 -35.61 16.87
C THR A 80 16.20 -36.83 16.09
N GLU A 81 17.31 -36.71 15.36
CA GLU A 81 17.98 -37.87 14.75
C GLU A 81 18.11 -38.99 15.78
N GLU A 82 17.98 -40.23 15.30
CA GLU A 82 17.93 -41.47 16.08
C GLU A 82 18.84 -41.41 17.31
N LEU A 83 18.21 -41.54 18.48
CA LEU A 83 18.84 -41.48 19.80
C LEU A 83 20.01 -42.48 19.85
N ALA A 84 21.24 -41.96 19.74
CA ALA A 84 22.44 -42.74 19.97
C ALA A 84 22.46 -43.21 21.43
N GLU A 85 22.76 -44.48 21.67
CA GLU A 85 23.24 -44.94 22.96
C GLU A 85 24.43 -44.02 23.36
N ASN A 86 24.38 -43.40 24.55
CA ASN A 86 25.39 -42.46 25.14
C ASN A 86 25.10 -40.93 25.13
N ILE A 87 23.83 -40.47 25.08
CA ILE A 87 23.51 -39.03 25.16
C ILE A 87 24.10 -38.29 26.37
N PRO A 88 24.05 -38.81 27.62
CA PRO A 88 24.66 -38.13 28.77
C PRO A 88 26.15 -37.85 28.59
N THR A 89 26.89 -38.80 27.98
CA THR A 89 28.32 -38.65 27.68
C THR A 89 28.56 -37.58 26.62
N ILE A 90 27.72 -37.53 25.58
CA ILE A 90 27.81 -36.49 24.53
C ILE A 90 27.51 -35.11 25.11
N VAL A 91 26.45 -34.98 25.90
CA VAL A 91 26.08 -33.74 26.59
C VAL A 91 27.22 -33.25 27.47
N ALA A 92 27.78 -34.11 28.33
CA ALA A 92 28.92 -33.76 29.18
C ALA A 92 30.13 -33.27 28.36
N GLY A 93 30.43 -33.92 27.22
CA GLY A 93 31.48 -33.49 26.30
C GLY A 93 31.22 -32.12 25.65
N LEU A 94 29.97 -31.85 25.24
CA LEU A 94 29.57 -30.56 24.70
C LEU A 94 29.69 -29.45 25.75
N CYS A 95 29.22 -29.67 26.98
CA CYS A 95 29.29 -28.70 28.08
C CYS A 95 30.74 -28.41 28.48
N ALA A 96 31.61 -29.44 28.55
CA ALA A 96 33.03 -29.25 28.83
C ALA A 96 33.72 -28.40 27.76
N LYS A 97 33.43 -28.67 26.48
CA LYS A 97 33.95 -27.87 25.37
C LYS A 97 33.39 -26.44 25.37
N ALA A 98 32.10 -26.26 25.66
CA ALA A 98 31.46 -24.95 25.76
C ALA A 98 32.15 -24.08 26.82
N LYS A 99 32.41 -24.65 28.01
CA LYS A 99 33.11 -23.97 29.10
C LYS A 99 34.53 -23.55 28.73
N GLN A 100 35.25 -24.34 27.93
CA GLN A 100 36.60 -24.01 27.46
C GLN A 100 36.61 -22.85 26.47
N VAL A 101 35.56 -22.67 25.66
CA VAL A 101 35.51 -21.64 24.62
C VAL A 101 34.71 -20.40 25.01
N ALA A 102 33.96 -20.42 26.13
CA ALA A 102 33.06 -19.34 26.54
C ALA A 102 33.74 -17.96 26.62
N GLU A 103 34.95 -17.89 27.18
CA GLU A 103 35.68 -16.61 27.31
C GLU A 103 36.23 -16.08 25.97
N LEU A 104 36.47 -16.96 24.99
CA LEU A 104 37.11 -16.61 23.71
C LEU A 104 36.11 -16.42 22.58
N ASP A 105 35.08 -17.26 22.53
CA ASP A 105 34.02 -17.26 21.53
C ASP A 105 32.69 -17.62 22.22
N PRO A 106 32.03 -16.63 22.86
CA PRO A 106 30.76 -16.86 23.53
C PRO A 106 29.67 -17.36 22.58
N ARG A 107 29.76 -17.05 21.28
CA ARG A 107 28.81 -17.55 20.28
C ARG A 107 28.97 -19.04 20.03
N GLN A 108 30.20 -19.53 19.95
CA GLN A 108 30.47 -20.97 19.86
C GLN A 108 30.07 -21.69 21.15
N ALA A 109 30.31 -21.10 22.32
CA ALA A 109 29.83 -21.66 23.58
C ALA A 109 28.29 -21.76 23.62
N ALA A 110 27.59 -20.69 23.21
CA ALA A 110 26.13 -20.68 23.09
C ALA A 110 25.62 -21.78 22.15
N PHE A 111 26.29 -22.01 21.01
CA PHE A 111 25.95 -23.10 20.09
C PHE A 111 26.02 -24.47 20.79
N LEU A 112 27.13 -24.73 21.50
CA LEU A 112 27.38 -25.99 22.17
C LEU A 112 26.40 -26.24 23.32
N TYR A 113 26.14 -25.23 24.16
CA TYR A 113 25.14 -25.32 25.23
C TYR A 113 23.72 -25.50 24.68
N SER A 114 23.34 -24.79 23.60
CA SER A 114 22.02 -24.94 22.97
C SER A 114 21.85 -26.35 22.38
N LYS A 115 22.90 -26.90 21.78
CA LYS A 115 22.91 -28.28 21.27
C LYS A 115 22.77 -29.29 22.41
N ALA A 116 23.49 -29.11 23.52
CA ALA A 116 23.38 -29.95 24.71
C ALA A 116 21.96 -29.92 25.29
N ALA A 117 21.39 -28.72 25.48
CA ALA A 117 20.02 -28.53 25.95
C ALA A 117 18.99 -29.23 25.05
N LYS A 118 19.13 -29.11 23.73
CA LYS A 118 18.25 -29.79 22.78
C LYS A 118 18.28 -31.31 22.94
N MET A 119 19.46 -31.90 23.17
CA MET A 119 19.62 -33.34 23.41
C MET A 119 19.03 -33.78 24.75
N GLU A 120 19.13 -32.97 25.79
CA GLU A 120 18.49 -33.23 27.10
C GLU A 120 16.97 -33.18 27.00
N VAL A 121 16.41 -32.16 26.35
CA VAL A 121 14.96 -32.07 26.11
C VAL A 121 14.47 -33.26 25.28
N ALA A 122 15.27 -33.75 24.33
CA ALA A 122 14.95 -34.93 23.53
C ALA A 122 14.84 -36.23 24.33
N THR A 123 15.59 -36.35 25.43
CA THR A 123 15.64 -37.55 26.28
C THR A 123 14.81 -37.43 27.56
N GLY A 124 14.14 -36.29 27.77
CA GLY A 124 13.41 -36.02 29.01
C GLY A 124 14.32 -35.68 30.20
N LEU A 125 15.60 -35.40 29.96
CA LEU A 125 16.51 -34.88 30.98
C LEU A 125 16.26 -33.38 31.20
N SER A 126 16.64 -32.87 32.38
CA SER A 126 16.48 -31.46 32.71
C SER A 126 17.48 -30.60 31.93
N ALA A 127 16.99 -29.81 30.98
CA ALA A 127 17.80 -28.88 30.20
C ALA A 127 18.03 -27.49 30.85
N LYS A 128 17.55 -27.28 32.08
CA LYS A 128 17.49 -25.95 32.72
C LYS A 128 18.85 -25.24 32.79
N GLU A 129 19.90 -25.97 33.19
CA GLU A 129 21.25 -25.39 33.31
C GLU A 129 21.85 -25.02 31.96
N ASN A 130 21.75 -25.91 30.97
CA ASN A 130 22.29 -25.65 29.62
C ASN A 130 21.53 -24.56 28.87
N LEU A 131 20.21 -24.43 29.07
CA LEU A 131 19.43 -23.31 28.56
C LEU A 131 19.88 -21.97 29.19
N ALA A 132 20.14 -21.95 30.50
CA ALA A 132 20.62 -20.77 31.20
C ALA A 132 22.01 -20.35 30.72
N ASN A 133 22.94 -21.30 30.62
CA ASN A 133 24.29 -21.06 30.11
C ASN A 133 24.28 -20.58 28.64
N ALA A 134 23.47 -21.20 27.78
CA ALA A 134 23.29 -20.76 26.40
C ALA A 134 22.77 -19.32 26.32
N SER A 135 21.75 -18.97 27.13
CA SER A 135 21.21 -17.61 27.17
C SER A 135 22.25 -16.59 27.65
N GLN A 136 23.01 -16.92 28.70
CA GLN A 136 24.07 -16.05 29.21
C GLN A 136 25.13 -15.76 28.13
N CYS A 137 25.60 -16.78 27.43
CA CYS A 137 26.58 -16.59 26.36
C CYS A 137 26.02 -15.75 25.19
N LEU A 138 24.72 -15.85 24.88
CA LEU A 138 24.08 -15.00 23.88
C LEU A 138 23.97 -13.55 24.35
N ASP A 139 23.64 -13.32 25.62
CA ASP A 139 23.60 -11.98 26.21
C ASP A 139 25.00 -11.33 26.19
N GLU A 140 26.06 -12.10 26.45
CA GLU A 140 27.46 -11.65 26.32
C GLU A 140 27.79 -11.28 24.85
N CYS A 141 27.30 -12.05 23.86
CA CYS A 141 27.48 -11.69 22.45
C CYS A 141 26.85 -10.33 22.11
N GLU A 142 25.67 -10.04 22.68
CA GLU A 142 24.97 -8.77 22.48
C GLU A 142 25.69 -7.61 23.18
N GLN A 143 26.16 -7.82 24.42
CA GLN A 143 26.91 -6.81 25.18
C GLN A 143 28.23 -6.44 24.50
N HIS A 144 28.92 -7.40 23.89
CA HIS A 144 30.13 -7.17 23.11
C HIS A 144 29.86 -6.70 21.68
N ALA A 145 28.59 -6.45 21.31
CA ALA A 145 28.15 -6.03 19.99
C ALA A 145 28.74 -6.89 18.85
N LEU A 146 28.84 -8.21 19.06
CA LEU A 146 29.39 -9.13 18.07
C LEU A 146 28.46 -9.18 16.85
N ALA A 147 28.89 -8.57 15.75
CA ALA A 147 28.09 -8.47 14.54
C ALA A 147 27.62 -9.84 14.02
N VAL A 148 26.35 -9.90 13.60
CA VAL A 148 25.75 -11.05 12.92
C VAL A 148 25.94 -10.84 11.42
N SER A 149 27.00 -11.42 10.83
CA SER A 149 27.38 -11.18 9.43
C SER A 149 26.97 -12.29 8.46
N ASN A 150 26.54 -13.45 8.95
CA ASN A 150 26.09 -14.57 8.11
C ASN A 150 25.07 -15.45 8.86
N PRO A 151 24.29 -16.28 8.15
CA PRO A 151 23.24 -17.11 8.75
C PRO A 151 23.71 -18.07 9.85
N SER A 152 24.97 -18.55 9.81
CA SER A 152 25.49 -19.45 10.84
C SER A 152 25.58 -18.80 12.22
N HIS A 153 25.69 -17.47 12.28
CA HIS A 153 25.69 -16.73 13.54
C HIS A 153 24.31 -16.74 14.24
N LEU A 154 23.24 -17.05 13.50
CA LEU A 154 21.87 -17.15 14.03
C LEU A 154 21.55 -18.55 14.58
N LEU A 155 22.38 -19.55 14.27
CA LEU A 155 22.12 -20.94 14.63
C LEU A 155 22.05 -21.21 16.14
N PRO A 156 22.89 -20.60 17.01
CA PRO A 156 22.76 -20.76 18.46
C PRO A 156 21.41 -20.28 18.98
N TYR A 157 20.94 -19.11 18.51
CA TYR A 157 19.63 -18.55 18.86
C TYR A 157 18.49 -19.48 18.41
N ALA A 158 18.60 -20.03 17.20
CA ALA A 158 17.62 -20.95 16.65
C ALA A 158 17.55 -22.25 17.47
N LEU A 159 18.69 -22.88 17.78
CA LEU A 159 18.74 -24.10 18.59
C LEU A 159 18.19 -23.90 20.01
N LEU A 160 18.53 -22.78 20.65
CA LEU A 160 18.01 -22.43 21.97
C LEU A 160 16.47 -22.33 21.92
N LEU A 161 15.95 -21.61 20.91
CA LEU A 161 14.53 -21.46 20.66
C LEU A 161 13.82 -22.80 20.43
N GLY A 162 14.40 -23.69 19.62
CA GLY A 162 13.87 -25.02 19.35
C GLY A 162 13.79 -25.88 20.63
N ALA A 163 14.82 -25.83 21.47
CA ALA A 163 14.84 -26.53 22.75
C ALA A 163 13.76 -26.00 23.72
N GLU A 164 13.60 -24.68 23.84
CA GLU A 164 12.57 -24.06 24.68
C GLU A 164 11.15 -24.39 24.22
N LYS A 165 10.91 -24.38 22.90
CA LYS A 165 9.63 -24.79 22.32
C LYS A 165 9.26 -26.21 22.70
N LYS A 166 10.22 -27.13 22.59
CA LYS A 166 10.01 -28.54 22.92
C LYS A 166 9.81 -28.75 24.42
N LEU A 167 10.52 -28.01 25.27
CA LEU A 167 10.30 -28.01 26.73
C LEU A 167 8.88 -27.57 27.10
N LEU A 168 8.34 -26.57 26.40
CA LEU A 168 7.00 -26.03 26.64
C LEU A 168 5.85 -26.84 26.03
N GLY A 169 6.12 -27.80 25.14
CA GLY A 169 5.10 -28.57 24.43
C GLY A 169 4.05 -29.23 25.35
N ASN A 170 4.40 -29.46 26.63
CA ASN A 170 3.54 -30.07 27.64
C ASN A 170 3.01 -29.10 28.71
N SER A 171 3.43 -27.84 28.72
CA SER A 171 3.03 -26.86 29.74
C SER A 171 1.86 -26.01 29.25
N SER A 172 0.71 -26.10 29.92
CA SER A 172 -0.43 -25.20 29.68
C SER A 172 -0.17 -23.81 30.25
N LEU A 173 -0.75 -22.78 29.64
CA LEU A 173 -0.80 -21.46 30.26
C LEU A 173 -1.72 -21.50 31.50
N PRO A 174 -1.48 -20.64 32.51
CA PRO A 174 -2.41 -20.46 33.63
C PRO A 174 -3.80 -19.99 33.13
N PRO A 175 -4.88 -20.19 33.91
CA PRO A 175 -6.19 -19.64 33.59
C PRO A 175 -6.14 -18.12 33.38
N GLN A 176 -6.91 -17.63 32.40
CA GLN A 176 -6.88 -16.21 32.02
C GLN A 176 -7.30 -15.28 33.16
N GLU A 177 -8.21 -15.72 34.03
CA GLU A 177 -8.68 -14.99 35.21
C GLU A 177 -7.54 -14.71 36.18
N LYS A 178 -6.67 -15.70 36.36
CA LYS A 178 -5.50 -15.61 37.21
C LYS A 178 -4.48 -14.64 36.64
N ILE A 179 -4.24 -14.72 35.33
CA ILE A 179 -3.33 -13.82 34.62
C ILE A 179 -3.87 -12.39 34.61
N ALA A 180 -5.18 -12.21 34.39
CA ALA A 180 -5.84 -10.91 34.40
C ALA A 180 -5.65 -10.24 35.76
N ALA A 181 -5.98 -10.94 36.86
CA ALA A 181 -5.80 -10.44 38.22
C ALA A 181 -4.33 -10.04 38.52
N ALA A 182 -3.37 -10.91 38.18
CA ALA A 182 -1.95 -10.65 38.40
C ALA A 182 -1.39 -9.52 37.50
N SER A 183 -1.93 -9.34 36.30
CA SER A 183 -1.47 -8.33 35.34
C SER A 183 -1.89 -6.91 35.73
N MET A 184 -2.93 -6.76 36.56
CA MET A 184 -3.37 -5.45 37.06
C MET A 184 -2.29 -4.74 37.89
N SER A 185 -1.44 -5.50 38.58
CA SER A 185 -0.34 -4.98 39.40
C SER A 185 1.02 -4.99 38.69
N SER A 186 1.11 -5.57 37.48
CA SER A 186 2.37 -5.74 36.75
C SER A 186 2.23 -5.51 35.24
N GLU A 187 2.58 -4.29 34.78
CA GLU A 187 2.61 -3.96 33.35
C GLU A 187 3.61 -4.86 32.58
N THR A 188 4.68 -5.32 33.25
CA THR A 188 5.67 -6.24 32.67
C THR A 188 5.07 -7.59 32.34
N LEU A 189 4.32 -8.18 33.29
CA LEU A 189 3.63 -9.44 33.09
C LEU A 189 2.59 -9.32 31.97
N LEU A 190 1.83 -8.23 31.94
CA LEU A 190 0.85 -7.97 30.89
C LEU A 190 1.50 -7.93 29.50
N ARG A 191 2.65 -7.24 29.37
CA ARG A 191 3.41 -7.17 28.11
C ARG A 191 3.99 -8.53 27.70
N GLN A 192 4.39 -9.37 28.65
CA GLN A 192 4.86 -10.73 28.37
C GLN A 192 3.70 -11.60 27.90
N TYR A 193 2.57 -11.55 28.61
CA TYR A 193 1.36 -12.28 28.25
C TYR A 193 0.79 -11.87 26.89
N ALA A 194 0.89 -10.59 26.51
CA ALA A 194 0.50 -10.13 25.18
C ALA A 194 1.19 -10.90 24.04
N LEU A 195 2.43 -11.36 24.25
CA LEU A 195 3.19 -12.12 23.26
C LEU A 195 2.82 -13.60 23.20
N THR A 196 2.05 -14.08 24.18
CA THR A 196 1.60 -15.47 24.29
C THR A 196 0.11 -15.64 24.01
N LEU A 197 -0.67 -14.55 24.13
CA LEU A 197 -2.10 -14.49 23.93
C LEU A 197 -2.48 -14.60 22.44
N PRO A 198 -3.20 -15.65 22.02
CA PRO A 198 -3.73 -15.74 20.66
C PRO A 198 -4.69 -14.58 20.36
N ALA A 199 -4.66 -14.05 19.13
CA ALA A 199 -5.54 -12.95 18.72
C ALA A 199 -7.03 -13.26 18.98
N SER A 200 -7.45 -14.50 18.72
CA SER A 200 -8.83 -14.98 18.92
C SER A 200 -9.29 -15.03 20.39
N GLU A 201 -8.36 -15.03 21.34
CA GLU A 201 -8.67 -15.07 22.78
C GLU A 201 -8.63 -13.70 23.44
N ARG A 202 -8.20 -12.68 22.70
CA ARG A 202 -7.92 -11.34 23.23
C ARG A 202 -9.14 -10.66 23.84
N GLU A 203 -10.28 -10.70 23.16
CA GLU A 203 -11.51 -10.04 23.66
C GLU A 203 -12.03 -10.73 24.92
N LYS A 204 -11.96 -12.06 25.00
CA LYS A 204 -12.30 -12.82 26.22
C LYS A 204 -11.42 -12.40 27.39
N PHE A 205 -10.12 -12.21 27.17
CA PHE A 205 -9.22 -11.72 28.19
C PHE A 205 -9.58 -10.30 28.64
N LEU A 206 -9.95 -9.39 27.73
CA LEU A 206 -10.37 -8.04 28.07
C LEU A 206 -11.71 -7.98 28.83
N GLU A 207 -12.60 -8.94 28.63
CA GLU A 207 -13.85 -9.03 29.40
C GLU A 207 -13.60 -9.25 30.90
N LEU A 208 -12.49 -9.92 31.25
CA LEU A 208 -12.04 -10.16 32.62
C LEU A 208 -11.45 -8.90 33.28
N ILE A 209 -11.15 -7.85 32.50
CA ILE A 209 -10.62 -6.58 32.97
C ILE A 209 -11.76 -5.62 33.33
N PRO A 210 -11.65 -4.85 34.44
CA PRO A 210 -12.62 -3.81 34.78
C PRO A 210 -12.84 -2.81 33.62
N PRO A 211 -14.10 -2.44 33.28
CA PRO A 211 -14.43 -1.60 32.12
C PRO A 211 -13.59 -0.33 31.98
N GLU A 212 -13.29 0.34 33.09
CA GLU A 212 -12.52 1.59 33.15
C GLU A 212 -11.04 1.41 32.79
N GLN A 213 -10.50 0.18 32.85
CA GLN A 213 -9.10 -0.11 32.52
C GLN A 213 -8.92 -0.82 31.18
N ARG A 214 -10.01 -1.34 30.59
CA ARG A 214 -9.97 -2.13 29.33
C ARG A 214 -9.24 -1.42 28.21
N GLN A 215 -9.50 -0.13 27.98
CA GLN A 215 -8.84 0.61 26.91
C GLN A 215 -7.33 0.72 27.13
N ARG A 216 -6.90 1.03 28.36
CA ARG A 216 -5.48 1.14 28.71
C ARG A 216 -4.77 -0.21 28.55
N ILE A 217 -5.36 -1.28 29.04
CA ILE A 217 -4.83 -2.64 28.90
C ILE A 217 -4.78 -3.05 27.43
N SER A 218 -5.84 -2.77 26.67
CA SER A 218 -5.91 -2.98 25.21
C SER A 218 -4.73 -2.31 24.49
N ILE A 219 -4.43 -1.06 24.81
CA ILE A 219 -3.28 -0.32 24.24
C ILE A 219 -1.96 -0.98 24.63
N VAL A 220 -1.78 -1.41 25.88
CA VAL A 220 -0.53 -2.06 26.33
C VAL A 220 -0.31 -3.40 25.63
N LEU A 221 -1.38 -4.20 25.46
CA LEU A 221 -1.32 -5.46 24.71
C LEU A 221 -0.91 -5.22 23.25
N ASP A 222 -1.63 -4.33 22.55
CA ASP A 222 -1.37 -4.03 21.15
C ASP A 222 0.04 -3.40 20.96
N HIS A 223 0.48 -2.55 21.88
CA HIS A 223 1.83 -1.98 21.89
C HIS A 223 2.93 -3.03 22.07
N ALA A 224 2.72 -4.03 22.94
CA ALA A 224 3.66 -5.13 23.12
C ALA A 224 3.78 -5.96 21.83
N VAL A 225 2.65 -6.29 21.18
CA VAL A 225 2.62 -7.15 19.99
C VAL A 225 3.11 -6.42 18.73
N SER A 226 2.79 -5.13 18.57
CA SER A 226 3.08 -4.35 17.34
C SER A 226 4.55 -4.38 16.89
N LYS A 227 5.51 -4.45 17.83
CA LYS A 227 6.95 -4.56 17.51
C LYS A 227 7.27 -5.83 16.69
N PHE A 228 6.44 -6.86 16.79
CA PHE A 228 6.63 -8.17 16.19
C PHE A 228 5.79 -8.38 14.92
N LEU A 229 4.98 -7.38 14.54
CA LEU A 229 4.15 -7.38 13.34
C LEU A 229 4.46 -6.23 12.35
N PRO A 230 5.72 -5.82 12.10
CA PRO A 230 6.02 -5.01 10.92
C PRO A 230 5.55 -5.68 9.64
N GLU A 231 5.07 -4.89 8.67
CA GLU A 231 4.53 -5.38 7.38
C GLU A 231 5.43 -6.43 6.71
N GLN A 232 6.73 -6.15 6.63
CA GLN A 232 7.74 -7.03 6.04
C GLN A 232 7.97 -8.37 6.77
N PHE A 233 7.52 -8.50 8.02
CA PHE A 233 7.72 -9.69 8.86
C PHE A 233 6.43 -10.46 9.17
N ALA A 234 5.27 -9.86 8.93
CA ALA A 234 3.96 -10.51 9.03
C ALA A 234 3.71 -11.40 7.79
N GLN A 235 4.33 -12.58 7.78
CA GLN A 235 4.35 -13.47 6.62
C GLN A 235 3.22 -14.51 6.61
N THR A 236 2.67 -14.83 7.79
CA THR A 236 1.57 -15.80 7.91
C THR A 236 0.22 -15.11 7.87
N GLU A 237 -0.83 -15.78 7.39
CA GLU A 237 -2.20 -15.25 7.39
C GLU A 237 -2.65 -14.79 8.79
N ILE A 238 -2.28 -15.54 9.83
CA ILE A 238 -2.58 -15.21 11.22
C ILE A 238 -1.91 -13.90 11.63
N GLU A 239 -0.63 -13.71 11.31
CA GLU A 239 0.11 -12.48 11.61
C GLU A 239 -0.43 -11.26 10.84
N GLN A 240 -0.81 -11.47 9.57
CA GLN A 240 -1.40 -10.42 8.74
C GLN A 240 -2.76 -9.98 9.26
N ASN A 241 -3.62 -10.92 9.63
CA ASN A 241 -4.93 -10.63 10.24
C ASN A 241 -4.76 -9.91 11.59
N GLN A 242 -3.87 -10.41 12.46
CA GLN A 242 -3.59 -9.77 13.73
C GLN A 242 -3.05 -8.34 13.54
N ARG A 243 -2.18 -8.12 12.55
CA ARG A 243 -1.68 -6.78 12.18
C ARG A 243 -2.82 -5.86 11.76
N ALA A 244 -3.68 -6.31 10.85
CA ALA A 244 -4.80 -5.52 10.35
C ALA A 244 -5.76 -5.10 11.48
N GLU A 245 -6.10 -6.04 12.36
CA GLU A 245 -6.95 -5.78 13.53
C GLU A 245 -6.31 -4.77 14.50
N ILE A 246 -5.01 -4.90 14.80
CA ILE A 246 -4.30 -3.94 15.67
C ILE A 246 -4.27 -2.56 15.01
N LEU A 247 -4.01 -2.49 13.70
CA LEU A 247 -3.98 -1.23 12.95
C LEU A 247 -5.33 -0.52 13.04
N GLU A 248 -6.42 -1.21 12.74
CA GLU A 248 -7.77 -0.66 12.80
C GLU A 248 -8.10 -0.13 14.22
N ARG A 249 -7.89 -0.97 15.24
CA ARG A 249 -8.13 -0.57 16.64
C ARG A 249 -7.29 0.63 17.06
N ALA A 250 -6.00 0.64 16.76
CA ALA A 250 -5.10 1.71 17.14
C ALA A 250 -5.49 3.04 16.48
N VAL A 251 -5.90 3.03 15.20
CA VAL A 251 -6.41 4.24 14.53
C VAL A 251 -7.68 4.75 15.23
N VAL A 252 -8.66 3.87 15.50
CA VAL A 252 -9.91 4.26 16.18
C VAL A 252 -9.65 4.84 17.56
N VAL A 253 -8.82 4.18 18.36
CA VAL A 253 -8.47 4.63 19.71
C VAL A 253 -7.72 5.95 19.68
N LEU A 254 -6.72 6.11 18.81
CA LEU A 254 -5.96 7.36 18.70
C LEU A 254 -6.85 8.54 18.30
N LYS A 255 -7.76 8.33 17.34
CA LYS A 255 -8.74 9.35 16.93
C LYS A 255 -9.65 9.76 18.08
N LYS A 256 -10.13 8.80 18.87
CA LYS A 256 -10.93 9.04 20.07
C LYS A 256 -10.14 9.86 21.10
N LEU A 257 -8.92 9.43 21.43
CA LEU A 257 -8.05 10.11 22.41
C LEU A 257 -7.73 11.56 22.03
N LEU A 258 -7.46 11.83 20.74
CA LEU A 258 -7.24 13.18 20.24
C LEU A 258 -8.52 14.04 20.28
N THR A 259 -9.67 13.44 20.01
CA THR A 259 -10.96 14.14 20.05
C THR A 259 -11.35 14.50 21.49
N GLU A 260 -11.26 13.56 22.42
CA GLU A 260 -11.64 13.75 23.81
C GLU A 260 -10.60 14.61 24.55
N SER A 261 -9.31 14.38 24.32
CA SER A 261 -8.17 15.14 24.87
C SER A 261 -8.25 15.32 26.40
N ILE A 262 -8.52 14.21 27.09
CA ILE A 262 -8.57 14.09 28.55
C ILE A 262 -7.14 14.10 29.09
N ALA A 263 -6.86 14.86 30.16
CA ALA A 263 -5.49 15.12 30.65
C ALA A 263 -4.64 13.85 30.90
N GLU A 264 -5.25 12.78 31.40
CA GLU A 264 -4.56 11.53 31.77
C GLU A 264 -4.15 10.67 30.56
N SER A 265 -4.60 11.02 29.34
CA SER A 265 -4.40 10.20 28.14
C SER A 265 -3.06 10.40 27.43
N ALA A 266 -2.14 11.25 27.94
CA ALA A 266 -0.88 11.55 27.25
C ALA A 266 -0.04 10.27 26.99
N LYS A 267 0.04 9.37 27.99
CA LYS A 267 0.75 8.09 27.84
C LYS A 267 0.06 7.18 26.82
N ASP A 268 -1.27 7.21 26.75
CA ASP A 268 -2.06 6.41 25.81
C ASP A 268 -1.89 6.88 24.37
N VAL A 269 -1.87 8.20 24.14
CA VAL A 269 -1.61 8.79 22.82
C VAL A 269 -0.23 8.38 22.33
N THR A 270 0.80 8.53 23.16
CA THR A 270 2.18 8.13 22.82
C THR A 270 2.24 6.65 22.46
N LEU A 271 1.69 5.76 23.29
CA LEU A 271 1.72 4.33 23.02
C LEU A 271 0.93 3.95 21.77
N THR A 272 -0.23 4.57 21.54
CA THR A 272 -1.05 4.27 20.37
C THR A 272 -0.41 4.77 19.08
N ALA A 273 0.26 5.93 19.13
CA ALA A 273 1.06 6.40 18.00
C ALA A 273 2.25 5.45 17.73
N GLN A 274 2.94 5.01 18.77
CA GLN A 274 4.03 4.03 18.67
C GLN A 274 3.57 2.68 18.09
N ILE A 275 2.34 2.23 18.37
CA ILE A 275 1.76 1.03 17.74
C ILE A 275 1.78 1.20 16.22
N LEU A 276 1.19 2.28 15.71
CA LEU A 276 1.07 2.52 14.27
C LEU A 276 2.44 2.69 13.60
N THR A 277 3.41 3.35 14.25
CA THR A 277 4.78 3.46 13.73
C THR A 277 5.49 2.10 13.72
N ARG A 278 5.29 1.25 14.73
CA ARG A 278 5.94 -0.08 14.82
C ARG A 278 5.38 -1.11 13.86
N LEU A 279 4.10 -1.03 13.52
CA LEU A 279 3.52 -1.89 12.49
C LEU A 279 4.16 -1.65 11.11
N GLN A 280 4.84 -0.50 10.94
CA GLN A 280 5.50 -0.04 9.70
C GLN A 280 4.57 -0.06 8.48
N GLY A 281 5.00 0.53 7.38
CA GLY A 281 4.22 0.51 6.14
C GLY A 281 3.20 1.64 5.97
N GLU A 282 2.69 1.73 4.75
CA GLU A 282 1.91 2.86 4.27
C GLU A 282 0.62 3.08 5.05
N ASP A 283 -0.09 2.00 5.40
CA ASP A 283 -1.35 2.07 6.16
C ASP A 283 -1.16 2.59 7.58
N GLY A 284 -0.07 2.20 8.26
CA GLY A 284 0.25 2.68 9.60
C GLY A 284 0.54 4.18 9.60
N TRP A 285 1.34 4.63 8.63
CA TRP A 285 1.66 6.05 8.46
C TRP A 285 0.45 6.88 8.03
N ARG A 286 -0.41 6.34 7.16
CA ARG A 286 -1.69 6.96 6.78
C ARG A 286 -2.60 7.09 8.00
N GLY A 287 -2.76 6.03 8.77
CA GLY A 287 -3.54 6.03 10.02
C GLY A 287 -3.08 7.08 11.03
N LEU A 288 -1.76 7.25 11.19
CA LEU A 288 -1.16 8.32 12.00
C LEU A 288 -1.48 9.71 11.46
N SER A 289 -1.29 9.91 10.15
CA SER A 289 -1.54 11.21 9.50
C SER A 289 -3.01 11.63 9.61
N ASP A 290 -3.93 10.68 9.39
CA ASP A 290 -5.37 10.87 9.50
C ASP A 290 -5.77 11.21 10.94
N ALA A 291 -5.26 10.45 11.91
CA ALA A 291 -5.52 10.72 13.32
C ALA A 291 -4.95 12.07 13.76
N GLY A 292 -3.71 12.37 13.40
CA GLY A 292 -3.08 13.66 13.69
C GLY A 292 -3.86 14.85 13.13
N THR A 293 -4.46 14.70 11.95
CA THR A 293 -5.33 15.74 11.36
C THR A 293 -6.57 16.02 12.20
N ILE A 294 -7.10 15.04 12.95
CA ILE A 294 -8.21 15.25 13.89
C ILE A 294 -7.76 16.09 15.10
N GLY A 295 -6.53 15.91 15.57
CA GLY A 295 -5.94 16.74 16.63
C GLY A 295 -5.82 18.22 16.25
N LEU A 296 -5.86 18.55 14.96
CA LEU A 296 -5.85 19.91 14.45
C LEU A 296 -7.22 20.60 14.46
N VAL A 297 -8.31 19.88 14.74
CA VAL A 297 -9.66 20.46 14.77
C VAL A 297 -9.83 21.31 16.03
N ASN A 298 -10.49 22.46 15.88
CA ASN A 298 -10.76 23.37 16.99
C ASN A 298 -11.57 22.65 18.10
N ALA A 299 -11.12 22.79 19.33
CA ALA A 299 -11.75 22.29 20.53
C ALA A 299 -12.76 23.30 21.09
N LYS A 300 -13.58 22.87 22.04
CA LYS A 300 -14.62 23.73 22.64
C LYS A 300 -14.04 24.81 23.55
N ASN A 301 -12.87 24.57 24.14
CA ASN A 301 -12.21 25.51 25.04
C ASN A 301 -10.67 25.54 24.82
N PRO A 302 -9.98 26.61 25.26
CA PRO A 302 -8.55 26.78 25.03
C PRO A 302 -7.64 25.73 25.68
N GLU A 303 -7.99 25.24 26.88
CA GLU A 303 -7.19 24.21 27.56
C GLU A 303 -7.23 22.88 26.82
N GLN A 304 -8.41 22.49 26.35
CA GLN A 304 -8.61 21.32 25.51
C GLN A 304 -7.86 21.47 24.19
N GLN A 305 -7.87 22.67 23.60
CA GLN A 305 -7.11 22.95 22.38
C GLN A 305 -5.60 22.78 22.59
N LYS A 306 -5.08 23.30 23.71
CA LYS A 306 -3.67 23.13 24.07
C LYS A 306 -3.30 21.65 24.18
N ARG A 307 -4.11 20.85 24.90
CA ARG A 307 -3.90 19.40 25.02
C ARG A 307 -3.93 18.69 23.67
N ARG A 308 -4.84 19.08 22.77
CA ARG A 308 -4.88 18.54 21.41
C ARG A 308 -3.59 18.84 20.64
N TYR A 309 -3.04 20.04 20.77
CA TYR A 309 -1.75 20.36 20.17
C TYR A 309 -0.62 19.52 20.75
N ASP A 310 -0.54 19.37 22.06
CA ASP A 310 0.47 18.52 22.71
C ASP A 310 0.36 17.05 22.24
N TYR A 311 -0.85 16.52 22.12
CA TYR A 311 -1.08 15.16 21.64
C TYR A 311 -0.78 15.01 20.15
N THR A 312 -1.10 16.02 19.35
CA THR A 312 -0.75 16.04 17.92
C THR A 312 0.76 16.07 17.74
N LEU A 313 1.51 16.79 18.59
CA LEU A 313 2.97 16.79 18.57
C LEU A 313 3.54 15.39 18.83
N GLN A 314 2.97 14.63 19.76
CA GLN A 314 3.38 13.24 19.98
C GLN A 314 3.13 12.36 18.74
N VAL A 315 2.00 12.56 18.05
CA VAL A 315 1.71 11.85 16.79
C VAL A 315 2.69 12.25 15.70
N ILE A 316 2.98 13.54 15.57
CA ILE A 316 3.96 14.09 14.64
C ILE A 316 5.36 13.50 14.92
N ASP A 317 5.75 13.38 16.19
CA ASP A 317 7.05 12.81 16.59
C ASP A 317 7.21 11.37 16.14
N GLU A 318 6.18 10.55 16.37
CA GLU A 318 6.19 9.15 15.97
C GLU A 318 6.05 8.98 14.45
N LEU A 319 5.30 9.85 13.77
CA LEU A 319 5.20 9.88 12.32
C LEU A 319 6.54 10.26 11.69
N TRP A 320 7.26 11.24 12.24
CA TRP A 320 8.59 11.63 11.74
C TRP A 320 9.62 10.51 11.79
N ARG A 321 9.57 9.67 12.83
CA ARG A 321 10.46 8.50 12.96
C ARG A 321 10.21 7.43 11.90
N GLY A 322 8.96 7.34 11.40
CA GLY A 322 8.58 6.38 10.37
C GLY A 322 8.67 6.94 8.95
N ASP A 323 8.11 8.13 8.74
CA ASP A 323 8.00 8.84 7.47
C ASP A 323 8.15 10.36 7.73
N SER A 324 9.37 10.86 7.55
CA SER A 324 9.72 12.26 7.79
C SER A 324 8.95 13.23 6.90
N ILE A 325 8.54 12.82 5.70
CA ILE A 325 7.79 13.65 4.76
C ILE A 325 6.36 13.86 5.27
N LYS A 326 5.66 12.78 5.66
CA LYS A 326 4.31 12.87 6.23
C LYS A 326 4.32 13.57 7.58
N GLY A 327 5.34 13.31 8.40
CA GLY A 327 5.57 14.02 9.67
C GLY A 327 5.71 15.53 9.44
N GLY A 328 6.60 15.92 8.51
CA GLY A 328 6.79 17.30 8.09
C GLY A 328 5.54 17.96 7.53
N ALA A 329 4.75 17.25 6.72
CA ALA A 329 3.50 17.77 6.17
C ALA A 329 2.45 18.05 7.27
N LEU A 330 2.29 17.14 8.23
CA LEU A 330 1.38 17.34 9.36
C LEU A 330 1.87 18.46 10.29
N ALA A 331 3.17 18.54 10.52
CA ALA A 331 3.80 19.63 11.26
C ALA A 331 3.56 20.99 10.58
N MET A 332 3.73 21.09 9.26
CA MET A 332 3.37 22.31 8.54
C MET A 332 1.91 22.71 8.77
N LYS A 333 0.96 21.75 8.70
CA LYS A 333 -0.47 22.05 8.99
C LYS A 333 -0.69 22.56 10.42
N LEU A 334 0.03 22.01 11.40
CA LEU A 334 -0.04 22.46 12.79
C LEU A 334 0.56 23.87 12.93
N ALA A 335 1.72 24.13 12.32
CA ALA A 335 2.41 25.41 12.37
C ALA A 335 1.58 26.57 11.77
N GLY A 336 0.71 26.26 10.81
CA GLY A 336 -0.24 27.21 10.23
C GLY A 336 -1.46 27.55 11.11
N LYS A 337 -1.61 26.96 12.31
CA LYS A 337 -2.72 27.28 13.21
C LYS A 337 -2.54 28.66 13.84
N LYS A 338 -3.55 29.52 13.67
CA LYS A 338 -3.53 30.91 14.15
C LYS A 338 -3.36 31.01 15.67
N ASP A 339 -3.97 30.08 16.39
CA ASP A 339 -3.99 29.95 17.84
C ASP A 339 -2.86 29.06 18.39
N LEU A 340 -1.90 28.63 17.56
CA LEU A 340 -0.75 27.87 18.03
C LEU A 340 0.12 28.74 18.95
N PRO A 341 0.41 28.29 20.19
CA PRO A 341 1.35 28.95 21.09
C PRO A 341 2.72 29.22 20.45
N ALA A 342 3.37 30.32 20.85
CA ALA A 342 4.60 30.80 20.24
C ALA A 342 5.79 29.86 20.49
N ASP A 343 5.87 29.27 21.68
CA ASP A 343 6.83 28.24 22.06
C ASP A 343 6.67 26.96 21.23
N LEU A 344 5.44 26.47 21.04
CA LEU A 344 5.17 25.31 20.20
C LEU A 344 5.50 25.59 18.72
N PHE A 345 5.14 26.78 18.22
CA PHE A 345 5.49 27.21 16.87
C PHE A 345 7.01 27.21 16.68
N LYS A 346 7.76 27.79 17.63
CA LYS A 346 9.21 27.85 17.58
C LYS A 346 9.84 26.46 17.50
N ASN A 347 9.48 25.58 18.44
CA ASN A 347 10.01 24.21 18.51
C ASN A 347 9.71 23.42 17.23
N LEU A 348 8.51 23.60 16.65
CA LEU A 348 8.10 22.92 15.43
C LEU A 348 8.90 23.42 14.21
N PHE A 349 9.10 24.73 14.09
CA PHE A 349 9.88 25.33 13.00
C PHE A 349 11.37 24.97 13.07
N GLU A 350 11.99 25.02 14.26
CA GLU A 350 13.38 24.58 14.46
C GLU A 350 13.57 23.13 14.02
N ARG A 351 12.58 22.27 14.33
CA ARG A 351 12.60 20.89 13.87
C ARG A 351 12.41 20.77 12.36
N LEU A 352 11.43 21.46 11.79
CA LEU A 352 11.20 21.46 10.34
C LEU A 352 12.44 21.91 9.55
N LEU A 353 13.22 22.84 10.09
CA LEU A 353 14.52 23.27 9.57
C LEU A 353 15.60 22.20 9.72
N ARG A 354 15.71 21.58 10.91
CA ARG A 354 16.69 20.52 11.18
C ARG A 354 16.51 19.29 10.29
N GLU A 355 15.26 18.96 9.96
CA GLU A 355 14.89 17.80 9.13
C GLU A 355 14.86 18.14 7.63
N ASP A 356 15.38 19.31 7.23
CA ASP A 356 15.42 19.81 5.84
C ASP A 356 14.05 19.83 5.12
N ILE A 357 12.93 19.87 5.86
CA ILE A 357 11.59 20.06 5.31
C ILE A 357 11.40 21.51 4.87
N LEU A 358 11.95 22.44 5.65
CA LEU A 358 12.04 23.85 5.31
C LEU A 358 13.42 24.18 4.73
N THR A 359 13.46 25.08 3.75
CA THR A 359 14.73 25.60 3.23
C THR A 359 15.54 26.26 4.35
N LYS A 360 16.86 26.04 4.38
CA LYS A 360 17.78 26.66 5.36
C LYS A 360 17.71 28.19 5.35
N LYS A 361 17.29 28.78 4.23
CA LYS A 361 17.05 30.23 4.10
C LYS A 361 15.91 30.74 4.97
N THR A 362 15.03 29.86 5.45
CA THR A 362 13.98 30.22 6.42
C THR A 362 14.57 30.74 7.72
N GLN A 363 15.75 30.26 8.13
CA GLN A 363 16.44 30.70 9.34
C GLN A 363 16.63 32.22 9.36
N THR A 364 16.98 32.81 8.21
CA THR A 364 17.22 34.26 8.05
C THR A 364 16.04 35.11 8.51
N TYR A 365 14.81 34.63 8.34
CA TYR A 365 13.62 35.32 8.81
C TYR A 365 13.14 34.82 10.16
N PHE A 366 13.34 33.53 10.44
CA PHE A 366 12.84 32.89 11.66
C PHE A 366 13.59 33.32 12.94
N ASP A 367 14.85 33.75 12.83
CA ASP A 367 15.65 34.30 13.93
C ASP A 367 15.06 35.58 14.54
N ASP A 368 14.25 36.32 13.78
CA ASP A 368 13.55 37.52 14.25
C ASP A 368 12.07 37.22 14.49
N GLU A 369 11.67 37.25 15.77
CA GLU A 369 10.29 36.97 16.20
C GLU A 369 9.25 37.89 15.53
N ALA A 370 9.65 39.07 15.07
CA ALA A 370 8.77 39.98 14.33
C ALA A 370 8.26 39.36 13.01
N ASN A 371 8.98 38.40 12.43
CA ASN A 371 8.56 37.69 11.21
C ASN A 371 7.66 36.49 11.47
N TRP A 372 7.51 36.02 12.71
CA TRP A 372 6.70 34.82 13.00
C TRP A 372 5.24 34.92 12.56
N PRO A 373 4.54 36.07 12.71
CA PRO A 373 3.19 36.23 12.18
C PRO A 373 3.12 36.04 10.65
N PHE A 374 4.11 36.56 9.92
CA PHE A 374 4.23 36.37 8.47
C PHE A 374 4.44 34.89 8.14
N LEU A 375 5.39 34.22 8.80
CA LEU A 375 5.69 32.80 8.57
C LEU A 375 4.46 31.91 8.87
N LYS A 376 3.76 32.15 9.99
CA LYS A 376 2.50 31.46 10.34
C LYS A 376 1.45 31.64 9.25
N LYS A 377 1.23 32.88 8.80
CA LYS A 377 0.26 33.20 7.75
C LYS A 377 0.64 32.51 6.42
N LEU A 378 1.93 32.45 6.10
CA LEU A 378 2.43 31.85 4.87
C LEU A 378 2.22 30.33 4.87
N VAL A 379 2.55 29.65 5.98
CA VAL A 379 2.28 28.22 6.14
C VAL A 379 0.77 27.93 6.09
N ALA A 380 -0.05 28.79 6.71
CA ALA A 380 -1.49 28.59 6.76
C ALA A 380 -2.17 28.69 5.39
N GLN A 381 -1.76 29.67 4.57
CA GLN A 381 -2.42 29.97 3.30
C GLN A 381 -1.74 29.32 2.08
N TYR A 382 -0.42 29.18 2.12
CA TYR A 382 0.38 28.70 0.99
C TYR A 382 1.43 27.65 1.40
N PRO A 383 1.05 26.56 2.11
CA PRO A 383 2.01 25.59 2.64
C PRO A 383 2.88 24.94 1.57
N SER A 384 2.33 24.69 0.37
CA SER A 384 3.08 24.10 -0.76
C SER A 384 4.02 25.06 -1.47
N GLN A 385 3.89 26.37 -1.24
CA GLN A 385 4.76 27.41 -1.83
C GLN A 385 5.71 27.99 -0.79
N PHE A 386 5.68 27.53 0.46
CA PHE A 386 6.42 28.14 1.56
C PHE A 386 7.91 28.28 1.23
N ASN A 387 8.59 27.19 0.87
CA ASN A 387 10.02 27.22 0.56
C ASN A 387 10.32 28.12 -0.64
N THR A 388 9.50 28.05 -1.70
CA THR A 388 9.65 28.90 -2.90
C THR A 388 9.54 30.38 -2.58
N VAL A 389 8.57 30.75 -1.73
CA VAL A 389 8.39 32.14 -1.26
C VAL A 389 9.59 32.58 -0.44
N ILE A 390 10.02 31.81 0.55
CA ILE A 390 11.18 32.15 1.38
C ILE A 390 12.46 32.27 0.53
N ASP A 391 12.70 31.32 -0.38
CA ASP A 391 13.85 31.34 -1.27
C ASP A 391 13.80 32.55 -2.23
N THR A 392 12.60 32.99 -2.61
CA THR A 392 12.39 34.19 -3.42
C THR A 392 12.72 35.45 -2.64
N LEU A 393 12.14 35.60 -1.45
CA LEU A 393 12.31 36.80 -0.63
C LEU A 393 13.76 37.00 -0.20
N THR A 394 14.49 35.92 0.11
CA THR A 394 15.90 36.00 0.51
C THR A 394 16.84 36.44 -0.61
N GLN A 395 16.41 36.39 -1.88
CA GLN A 395 17.18 36.93 -3.00
C GLN A 395 16.95 38.43 -3.19
N ILE A 396 15.96 39.00 -2.52
CA ILE A 396 15.67 40.43 -2.56
C ILE A 396 16.48 41.11 -1.47
N ARG A 397 17.43 41.92 -1.90
CA ARG A 397 18.34 42.63 -1.00
C ARG A 397 17.57 43.49 0.01
N ASP A 398 17.95 43.37 1.28
CA ASP A 398 17.42 44.16 2.40
C ASP A 398 15.89 44.07 2.58
N TYR A 399 15.27 42.96 2.15
CA TYR A 399 13.82 42.77 2.23
C TYR A 399 13.37 42.20 3.58
N LYS A 400 12.43 42.89 4.24
CA LYS A 400 11.86 42.49 5.53
C LYS A 400 10.41 42.03 5.36
N PRO A 401 10.12 40.72 5.40
CA PRO A 401 8.78 40.20 5.12
C PRO A 401 7.71 40.71 6.09
N ALA A 402 8.05 40.91 7.37
CA ALA A 402 7.13 41.46 8.37
C ALA A 402 6.56 42.83 7.95
N GLU A 403 7.40 43.72 7.41
CA GLU A 403 7.02 45.09 7.00
C GLU A 403 6.22 45.10 5.68
N HIS A 404 6.30 44.05 4.88
CA HIS A 404 5.70 43.95 3.54
C HIS A 404 4.70 42.81 3.38
N THR A 405 4.12 42.32 4.49
CA THR A 405 3.21 41.18 4.48
C THR A 405 2.08 41.35 3.45
N ASP A 406 1.37 42.48 3.45
CA ASP A 406 0.23 42.65 2.54
C ASP A 406 0.63 42.68 1.06
N GLU A 407 1.81 43.22 0.72
CA GLU A 407 2.33 43.18 -0.65
C GLU A 407 2.62 41.74 -1.10
N ILE A 408 3.26 40.94 -0.26
CA ILE A 408 3.61 39.54 -0.58
C ILE A 408 2.34 38.73 -0.80
N PHE A 409 1.36 38.86 0.10
CA PHE A 409 0.10 38.12 0.01
C PHE A 409 -0.78 38.60 -1.15
N GLN A 410 -0.74 39.90 -1.49
CA GLN A 410 -1.40 40.42 -2.68
C GLN A 410 -0.74 39.88 -3.96
N ALA A 411 0.59 39.83 -4.02
CA ALA A 411 1.31 39.24 -5.15
C ALA A 411 0.97 37.74 -5.31
N LEU A 412 0.94 36.98 -4.21
CA LEU A 412 0.53 35.56 -4.24
C LEU A 412 -0.92 35.38 -4.70
N ALA A 413 -1.84 36.26 -4.30
CA ALA A 413 -3.23 36.22 -4.77
C ALA A 413 -3.36 36.61 -6.26
N ASP A 414 -2.54 37.55 -6.73
CA ASP A 414 -2.60 38.03 -8.12
C ASP A 414 -1.90 37.06 -9.09
N LEU A 415 -0.82 36.41 -8.66
CA LEU A 415 0.11 35.63 -9.50
C LEU A 415 0.08 34.12 -9.24
N ASP A 416 -0.63 33.66 -8.20
CA ASP A 416 -0.70 32.29 -7.67
C ASP A 416 0.62 31.75 -7.08
N ALA A 417 1.76 32.21 -7.58
CA ALA A 417 3.09 31.94 -7.06
C ALA A 417 4.02 33.12 -7.37
N ILE A 418 5.09 33.25 -6.58
CA ILE A 418 6.09 34.30 -6.77
C ILE A 418 7.48 33.69 -6.94
N THR A 419 8.28 34.38 -7.75
CA THR A 419 9.68 34.07 -8.06
C THR A 419 10.46 35.38 -8.04
N PRO A 420 11.79 35.36 -7.87
CA PRO A 420 12.59 36.58 -7.65
C PRO A 420 12.33 37.68 -8.68
N ILE A 421 12.34 37.35 -9.97
CA ILE A 421 12.27 38.37 -11.03
C ILE A 421 10.85 38.90 -11.18
N ILE A 422 9.86 37.99 -11.23
CA ILE A 422 8.44 38.38 -11.32
C ILE A 422 8.05 39.23 -10.11
N PHE A 423 8.42 38.82 -8.89
CA PHE A 423 8.06 39.53 -7.69
C PHE A 423 8.74 40.90 -7.58
N GLU A 424 10.01 40.99 -7.96
CA GLU A 424 10.74 42.26 -7.98
C GLU A 424 10.12 43.27 -8.95
N ARG A 425 9.66 42.81 -10.12
CA ARG A 425 8.91 43.65 -11.08
C ARG A 425 7.54 44.03 -10.53
N TYR A 426 6.82 43.08 -9.94
CA TYR A 426 5.51 43.32 -9.33
C TYR A 426 5.60 44.38 -8.23
N ARG A 427 6.57 44.24 -7.31
CA ARG A 427 6.87 45.18 -6.22
C ARG A 427 7.10 46.61 -6.69
N ARG A 428 7.90 46.78 -7.75
CA ARG A 428 8.26 48.11 -8.29
C ARG A 428 7.15 48.76 -9.11
N ALA A 429 6.15 48.00 -9.53
CA ALA A 429 5.03 48.51 -10.30
C ALA A 429 4.02 49.25 -9.39
N ASP A 430 3.38 50.28 -9.95
CA ASP A 430 2.23 50.92 -9.32
C ASP A 430 1.00 49.99 -9.33
N SER A 431 -0.11 50.40 -8.72
CA SER A 431 -1.32 49.56 -8.65
C SER A 431 -1.84 49.13 -10.02
N LYS A 432 -1.71 50.00 -11.04
CA LYS A 432 -2.11 49.68 -12.42
C LYS A 432 -1.15 48.68 -13.05
N GLY A 433 0.15 48.88 -12.90
CA GLY A 433 1.19 47.99 -13.40
C GLY A 433 1.18 46.61 -12.75
N LYS A 434 0.88 46.52 -11.45
CA LYS A 434 0.68 45.24 -10.73
C LYS A 434 -0.44 44.40 -11.37
N LYS A 435 -1.61 45.02 -11.60
CA LYS A 435 -2.74 44.36 -12.28
C LYS A 435 -2.41 43.97 -13.71
N GLU A 436 -1.72 44.84 -14.44
CA GLU A 436 -1.33 44.59 -15.83
C GLU A 436 -0.33 43.44 -15.95
N LEU A 437 0.67 43.38 -15.07
CA LEU A 437 1.63 42.28 -15.02
C LEU A 437 0.93 40.95 -14.70
N ALA A 438 0.07 40.93 -13.69
CA ALA A 438 -0.70 39.74 -13.31
C ALA A 438 -1.62 39.27 -14.46
N ARG A 439 -2.29 40.21 -15.14
CA ARG A 439 -3.11 39.93 -16.32
C ARG A 439 -2.28 39.31 -17.44
N LYS A 440 -1.14 39.91 -17.80
CA LYS A 440 -0.23 39.38 -18.83
C LYS A 440 0.26 37.98 -18.49
N ILE A 441 0.66 37.73 -17.25
CA ILE A 441 1.11 36.41 -16.81
C ILE A 441 -0.01 35.38 -16.95
N LYS A 442 -1.24 35.71 -16.51
CA LYS A 442 -2.41 34.84 -16.63
C LYS A 442 -2.79 34.54 -18.08
N GLU A 443 -2.66 35.52 -18.97
CA GLU A 443 -2.92 35.35 -20.41
C GLU A 443 -1.83 34.54 -21.12
N LEU A 444 -0.57 34.64 -20.67
CA LEU A 444 0.54 33.90 -21.27
C LEU A 444 0.55 32.43 -20.87
N LYS A 445 0.10 32.11 -19.67
CA LYS A 445 0.30 30.79 -19.06
C LYS A 445 -0.37 29.62 -19.80
N PRO A 446 -1.61 29.74 -20.32
CA PRO A 446 -2.21 28.72 -21.18
C PRO A 446 -1.31 28.36 -22.37
N ASN A 447 -0.54 29.34 -22.88
CA ASN A 447 0.27 29.14 -24.06
C ASN A 447 1.42 28.15 -23.85
N PHE A 448 1.85 27.93 -22.61
CA PHE A 448 2.88 26.95 -22.30
C PHE A 448 2.42 25.52 -22.49
N PHE A 449 1.12 25.25 -22.42
CA PHE A 449 0.59 23.90 -22.53
C PHE A 449 0.23 23.55 -23.98
N ARG A 450 -0.23 24.54 -24.75
CA ARG A 450 -0.64 24.39 -26.15
C ARG A 450 0.53 24.09 -27.08
N ASN A 451 0.27 23.46 -28.22
CA ASN A 451 1.29 23.21 -29.24
C ASN A 451 1.64 24.47 -30.06
N GLN A 452 2.21 25.47 -29.40
CA GLN A 452 2.73 26.68 -30.04
C GLN A 452 4.14 27.01 -29.53
N PRO A 453 5.00 27.63 -30.35
CA PRO A 453 6.33 28.03 -29.92
C PRO A 453 6.26 29.00 -28.75
N ILE A 454 7.08 28.78 -27.70
CA ILE A 454 7.11 29.66 -26.53
C ILE A 454 8.47 30.32 -26.31
N LYS A 455 9.54 29.87 -26.97
CA LYS A 455 10.90 30.38 -26.75
C LYS A 455 11.05 31.89 -27.01
N ASN A 456 10.24 32.43 -27.92
CA ASN A 456 10.25 33.86 -28.31
C ASN A 456 8.93 34.57 -27.99
N ILE A 457 8.11 34.02 -27.07
CA ILE A 457 6.82 34.63 -26.71
C ILE A 457 6.98 35.93 -25.90
N LEU A 458 8.15 36.13 -25.29
CA LEU A 458 8.56 37.35 -24.62
C LEU A 458 9.80 37.95 -25.29
N PRO A 459 10.03 39.27 -25.17
CA PRO A 459 11.28 39.90 -25.58
C PRO A 459 12.50 39.20 -24.94
N LYS A 460 13.66 39.30 -25.57
CA LYS A 460 14.88 38.60 -25.12
C LYS A 460 15.30 39.01 -23.71
N GLU A 461 15.10 40.27 -23.34
CA GLU A 461 15.33 40.80 -22.00
C GLU A 461 14.42 40.19 -20.90
N ASP A 462 13.31 39.55 -21.30
CA ASP A 462 12.34 38.90 -20.42
C ASP A 462 12.46 37.37 -20.45
N GLY A 463 13.49 36.82 -21.09
CA GLY A 463 13.69 35.36 -21.19
C GLY A 463 13.80 34.65 -19.83
N GLU A 464 14.27 35.33 -18.79
CA GLU A 464 14.32 34.76 -17.44
C GLU A 464 12.93 34.62 -16.81
N ILE A 465 11.99 35.52 -17.13
CA ILE A 465 10.59 35.40 -16.70
C ILE A 465 9.95 34.19 -17.34
N LEU A 466 10.22 33.93 -18.63
CA LEU A 466 9.73 32.73 -19.30
C LEU A 466 10.16 31.46 -18.54
N ALA A 467 11.43 31.40 -18.13
CA ALA A 467 11.93 30.27 -17.36
C ALA A 467 11.23 30.13 -16.00
N GLU A 468 10.97 31.23 -15.29
CA GLU A 468 10.26 31.21 -14.01
C GLU A 468 8.82 30.72 -14.18
N MET A 469 8.14 31.22 -15.22
CA MET A 469 6.76 30.82 -15.52
C MET A 469 6.65 29.34 -15.92
N VAL A 470 7.58 28.83 -16.73
CA VAL A 470 7.66 27.40 -17.08
C VAL A 470 7.96 26.56 -15.84
N TYR A 471 8.89 26.99 -14.99
CA TYR A 471 9.19 26.31 -13.73
C TYR A 471 7.95 26.19 -12.84
N LEU A 472 7.14 27.25 -12.71
CA LEU A 472 5.90 27.25 -11.93
C LEU A 472 4.79 26.41 -12.57
N ALA A 473 4.65 26.45 -13.89
CA ALA A 473 3.62 25.72 -14.63
C ALA A 473 3.84 24.20 -14.59
N TYR A 474 5.11 23.77 -14.68
CA TYR A 474 5.47 22.36 -14.73
C TYR A 474 5.91 21.82 -13.36
N THR A 475 6.49 22.60 -12.47
CA THR A 475 7.04 22.14 -11.17
C THR A 475 7.89 20.86 -11.30
N PRO A 476 8.99 20.89 -12.08
CA PRO A 476 9.76 19.70 -12.40
C PRO A 476 10.45 19.12 -11.16
N ILE A 477 10.31 17.80 -10.94
CA ILE A 477 10.95 17.10 -9.81
C ILE A 477 12.42 16.83 -10.16
N GLY A 478 13.33 17.17 -9.25
CA GLY A 478 14.78 16.94 -9.44
C GLY A 478 15.46 17.89 -10.42
N MET A 479 14.80 18.99 -10.80
CA MET A 479 15.40 20.08 -11.59
C MET A 479 15.33 21.39 -10.80
N SER A 480 16.46 22.09 -10.72
CA SER A 480 16.49 23.44 -10.16
C SER A 480 15.95 24.45 -11.18
N PHE A 481 15.62 25.66 -10.72
CA PHE A 481 15.29 26.78 -11.60
C PHE A 481 16.42 27.06 -12.62
N GLY A 482 17.68 27.00 -12.18
CA GLY A 482 18.84 27.17 -13.06
C GLY A 482 18.93 26.09 -14.14
N ASP A 483 18.53 24.85 -13.85
CA ASP A 483 18.44 23.79 -14.85
C ASP A 483 17.37 24.11 -15.89
N VAL A 484 16.19 24.57 -15.47
CA VAL A 484 15.11 24.98 -16.39
C VAL A 484 15.57 26.11 -17.30
N GLN A 485 16.19 27.16 -16.76
CA GLN A 485 16.74 28.27 -17.53
C GLN A 485 17.79 27.77 -18.55
N LYS A 486 18.71 26.91 -18.11
CA LYS A 486 19.74 26.31 -18.97
C LYS A 486 19.13 25.47 -20.10
N PHE A 487 18.11 24.65 -19.82
CA PHE A 487 17.45 23.82 -20.83
C PHE A 487 16.62 24.65 -21.81
N ILE A 488 15.88 25.67 -21.35
CA ILE A 488 15.15 26.58 -22.26
C ILE A 488 16.09 27.26 -23.25
N GLY A 489 17.29 27.67 -22.80
CA GLY A 489 18.30 28.25 -23.69
C GLY A 489 18.83 27.27 -24.76
N LYS A 490 18.89 25.98 -24.45
CA LYS A 490 19.43 24.93 -25.33
C LYS A 490 18.41 24.31 -26.27
N LEU A 491 17.19 24.08 -25.77
CA LEU A 491 16.13 23.40 -26.49
C LEU A 491 15.50 24.33 -27.55
N ASN A 492 15.06 23.75 -28.64
CA ASN A 492 14.21 24.45 -29.60
C ASN A 492 12.77 23.97 -29.45
N ASP A 493 11.82 24.87 -29.75
CA ASP A 493 10.44 24.43 -29.93
C ASP A 493 10.40 23.45 -31.11
N ARG A 494 9.59 22.39 -30.96
CA ARG A 494 9.42 21.33 -31.96
C ARG A 494 7.94 21.19 -32.34
N THR A 495 7.20 22.28 -32.23
CA THR A 495 5.74 22.28 -32.46
C THR A 495 5.38 21.98 -33.90
N GLU A 496 6.31 22.24 -34.83
CA GLU A 496 6.22 21.91 -36.26
C GLU A 496 6.15 20.41 -36.52
N ASP A 497 6.74 19.57 -35.65
CA ASP A 497 6.67 18.11 -35.75
C ASP A 497 5.21 17.61 -35.61
N LEU A 498 4.33 18.45 -35.06
CA LEU A 498 2.90 18.16 -34.91
C LEU A 498 2.01 18.97 -35.86
N ALA A 499 2.58 19.74 -36.79
CA ALA A 499 1.81 20.65 -37.65
C ALA A 499 0.84 19.95 -38.60
N GLU A 500 1.08 18.68 -38.94
CA GLU A 500 0.18 17.89 -39.79
C GLU A 500 -1.06 17.35 -39.04
N PHE A 501 -1.06 17.40 -37.70
CA PHE A 501 -2.15 16.88 -36.89
C PHE A 501 -3.14 17.97 -36.50
N ASN A 502 -4.42 17.64 -36.58
CA ASN A 502 -5.50 18.48 -36.07
C ASN A 502 -5.62 18.29 -34.55
N ILE A 503 -5.13 19.29 -33.82
CA ILE A 503 -5.14 19.36 -32.36
C ILE A 503 -5.98 20.58 -31.95
N PRO A 504 -7.02 20.41 -31.10
CA PRO A 504 -7.78 21.54 -30.58
C PRO A 504 -6.86 22.53 -29.84
N GLU A 505 -6.96 23.82 -30.17
CA GLU A 505 -6.12 24.87 -29.55
C GLU A 505 -6.28 24.90 -28.03
N GLU A 506 -7.51 24.73 -27.56
CA GLU A 506 -7.85 24.72 -26.14
C GLU A 506 -7.63 23.35 -25.48
N GLY A 507 -6.97 22.40 -26.16
CA GLY A 507 -6.79 21.03 -25.69
C GLY A 507 -8.07 20.19 -25.69
N TYR A 508 -7.94 18.91 -25.35
CA TYR A 508 -9.07 17.99 -25.20
C TYR A 508 -9.62 18.08 -23.77
N ASP A 509 -10.94 18.01 -23.61
CA ASP A 509 -11.54 17.93 -22.28
C ASP A 509 -11.13 16.63 -21.60
N PHE A 510 -10.53 16.75 -20.40
CA PHE A 510 -10.06 15.60 -19.63
C PHE A 510 -11.05 15.29 -18.51
N ILE A 511 -12.15 14.65 -18.89
CA ILE A 511 -13.21 14.29 -17.95
C ILE A 511 -12.90 12.92 -17.37
N MET A 512 -12.48 12.90 -16.11
CA MET A 512 -12.40 11.67 -15.33
C MET A 512 -13.82 11.30 -14.90
N GLU A 513 -14.37 10.25 -15.50
CA GLU A 513 -15.64 9.68 -15.05
C GLU A 513 -15.39 8.95 -13.72
N THR A 514 -15.30 9.69 -12.62
CA THR A 514 -15.20 9.13 -11.27
C THR A 514 -16.52 8.47 -10.92
N GLY A 515 -16.58 7.17 -11.18
CA GLY A 515 -17.75 6.34 -10.90
C GLY A 515 -19.03 6.97 -11.45
N LYS A 516 -19.29 6.83 -12.76
CA LYS A 516 -20.66 7.00 -13.31
C LYS A 516 -21.62 6.45 -12.27
N LYS A 517 -22.47 7.30 -11.69
CA LYS A 517 -23.42 6.83 -10.68
C LYS A 517 -24.43 5.98 -11.42
N PHE A 518 -24.26 4.67 -11.28
CA PHE A 518 -25.18 3.72 -11.83
C PHE A 518 -26.35 3.61 -10.86
N THR A 519 -27.50 4.08 -11.28
CA THR A 519 -28.75 3.90 -10.53
C THR A 519 -29.54 2.76 -11.16
N LEU A 520 -30.35 2.10 -10.34
CA LEU A 520 -31.28 1.10 -10.84
C LEU A 520 -32.33 1.78 -11.74
N LYS A 521 -32.66 1.13 -12.85
CA LYS A 521 -33.79 1.53 -13.71
C LYS A 521 -35.03 1.72 -12.85
N PRO A 522 -35.82 2.79 -13.06
CA PRO A 522 -37.04 3.03 -12.30
C PRO A 522 -37.93 1.78 -12.23
N GLY A 523 -38.40 1.44 -11.02
CA GLY A 523 -39.24 0.25 -10.78
C GLY A 523 -38.49 -1.08 -10.72
N THR A 524 -37.18 -1.12 -10.98
CA THR A 524 -36.37 -2.34 -10.81
C THR A 524 -35.79 -2.43 -9.40
N ARG A 525 -35.70 -3.66 -8.89
CA ARG A 525 -35.03 -3.97 -7.62
C ARG A 525 -33.98 -5.06 -7.85
N LEU A 526 -32.92 -4.99 -7.05
CA LEU A 526 -32.01 -6.11 -6.87
C LEU A 526 -32.44 -6.92 -5.68
N ASP A 527 -32.14 -8.21 -5.76
CA ASP A 527 -32.31 -9.14 -4.67
C ASP A 527 -30.97 -9.21 -3.91
N PRO A 528 -30.91 -8.71 -2.67
CA PRO A 528 -29.67 -8.73 -1.88
C PRO A 528 -29.15 -10.15 -1.63
N GLU A 529 -30.04 -11.14 -1.53
CA GLU A 529 -29.63 -12.52 -1.30
C GLU A 529 -28.89 -13.07 -2.52
N LYS A 530 -29.35 -12.77 -3.74
CA LYS A 530 -28.64 -13.13 -4.97
C LYS A 530 -27.27 -12.49 -5.09
N LEU A 531 -27.13 -11.25 -4.63
CA LEU A 531 -25.82 -10.58 -4.59
C LEU A 531 -24.88 -11.25 -3.58
N ARG A 532 -25.42 -11.63 -2.42
CA ARG A 532 -24.68 -12.36 -1.39
C ARG A 532 -24.25 -13.74 -1.90
N SER A 533 -25.16 -14.53 -2.47
CA SER A 533 -24.85 -15.84 -3.05
C SER A 533 -23.80 -15.73 -4.17
N ALA A 534 -23.87 -14.68 -5.00
CA ALA A 534 -22.89 -14.45 -6.06
C ALA A 534 -21.48 -14.09 -5.50
N ARG A 535 -21.40 -13.45 -4.33
CA ARG A 535 -20.14 -13.22 -3.60
C ARG A 535 -19.61 -14.51 -2.96
N GLU A 536 -20.51 -15.32 -2.39
CA GLU A 536 -20.20 -16.59 -1.73
C GLU A 536 -19.58 -17.62 -2.68
N LEU A 537 -19.75 -17.48 -4.00
CA LEU A 537 -19.04 -18.29 -5.00
C LEU A 537 -17.51 -18.29 -4.87
N PHE A 538 -16.92 -17.28 -4.21
CA PHE A 538 -15.48 -17.14 -4.04
C PHE A 538 -15.02 -17.20 -2.59
N THR A 539 -15.90 -17.45 -1.62
CA THR A 539 -15.53 -17.42 -0.20
C THR A 539 -14.77 -18.66 0.26
N ASP A 540 -14.89 -19.77 -0.46
CA ASP A 540 -14.15 -20.99 -0.14
C ASP A 540 -12.65 -20.80 -0.42
N LYS A 541 -11.83 -21.11 0.59
CA LYS A 541 -10.37 -21.07 0.47
C LYS A 541 -9.87 -22.20 -0.44
N ALA A 542 -8.66 -22.02 -0.98
CA ALA A 542 -7.99 -23.08 -1.72
C ALA A 542 -7.91 -24.38 -0.89
N PRO A 543 -8.32 -25.53 -1.43
CA PRO A 543 -8.50 -26.76 -0.65
C PRO A 543 -7.17 -27.19 -0.03
N GLN A 544 -7.14 -27.31 1.30
CA GLN A 544 -5.95 -27.71 2.06
C GLN A 544 -6.10 -29.09 2.69
N SER A 545 -7.32 -29.44 3.10
CA SER A 545 -7.61 -30.73 3.74
C SER A 545 -7.95 -31.82 2.72
N GLU A 546 -7.75 -33.07 3.11
CA GLU A 546 -8.11 -34.23 2.27
C GLU A 546 -9.61 -34.25 1.94
N GLU A 547 -10.47 -33.84 2.88
CA GLU A 547 -11.92 -33.77 2.68
C GLU A 547 -12.29 -32.71 1.62
N GLU A 548 -11.73 -31.51 1.70
CA GLU A 548 -11.94 -30.45 0.70
C GLU A 548 -11.41 -30.87 -0.68
N ILE A 549 -10.21 -31.47 -0.73
CA ILE A 549 -9.62 -32.00 -1.97
C ILE A 549 -10.54 -33.06 -2.60
N LEU A 550 -11.11 -33.96 -1.79
CA LEU A 550 -12.06 -34.97 -2.26
C LEU A 550 -13.39 -34.35 -2.73
N ALA A 551 -13.86 -33.29 -2.09
CA ALA A 551 -15.05 -32.55 -2.51
C ALA A 551 -14.86 -31.95 -3.91
N VAL A 552 -13.73 -31.24 -4.14
CA VAL A 552 -13.36 -30.71 -5.47
C VAL A 552 -13.26 -31.86 -6.49
N ALA A 553 -12.59 -32.96 -6.13
CA ALA A 553 -12.43 -34.11 -7.03
C ALA A 553 -13.76 -34.71 -7.48
N LYS A 554 -14.73 -34.87 -6.57
CA LYS A 554 -16.05 -35.42 -6.89
C LYS A 554 -16.79 -34.55 -7.91
N LEU A 555 -16.70 -33.23 -7.78
CA LEU A 555 -17.31 -32.30 -8.71
C LEU A 555 -16.60 -32.31 -10.07
N LEU A 556 -15.25 -32.36 -10.08
CA LEU A 556 -14.48 -32.51 -11.32
C LEU A 556 -14.78 -33.83 -12.05
N GLU A 557 -14.97 -34.94 -11.33
CA GLU A 557 -15.38 -36.21 -11.93
C GLU A 557 -16.77 -36.13 -12.55
N ARG A 558 -17.69 -35.38 -11.93
CA ARG A 558 -19.03 -35.11 -12.48
C ARG A 558 -18.92 -34.24 -13.74
N THR A 559 -18.07 -33.21 -13.73
CA THR A 559 -17.75 -32.37 -14.91
C THR A 559 -17.15 -33.21 -16.03
N ALA A 560 -16.20 -34.12 -15.73
CA ALA A 560 -15.60 -35.03 -16.70
C ALA A 560 -16.62 -36.01 -17.32
N LYS A 561 -17.70 -36.32 -16.58
CA LYS A 561 -18.87 -37.07 -17.07
C LYS A 561 -19.89 -36.19 -17.81
N ALA A 562 -19.56 -34.93 -18.07
CA ALA A 562 -20.37 -33.90 -18.71
C ALA A 562 -21.62 -33.47 -17.92
N GLY A 563 -21.61 -33.60 -16.58
CA GLY A 563 -22.60 -32.99 -15.71
C GLY A 563 -22.35 -31.48 -15.58
N SER A 564 -23.41 -30.67 -15.60
CA SER A 564 -23.35 -29.20 -15.60
C SER A 564 -24.36 -28.54 -14.66
N ASP A 565 -25.16 -29.36 -13.99
CA ASP A 565 -26.25 -29.01 -13.08
C ASP A 565 -25.73 -28.89 -11.64
N PHE A 566 -25.00 -27.82 -11.38
CA PHE A 566 -24.38 -27.56 -10.07
C PHE A 566 -25.16 -26.51 -9.29
N GLU A 567 -25.29 -26.72 -7.99
CA GLU A 567 -25.82 -25.72 -7.06
C GLU A 567 -24.74 -24.68 -6.72
N ASP A 568 -25.11 -23.51 -6.18
CA ASP A 568 -24.16 -22.44 -5.84
C ASP A 568 -23.04 -22.93 -4.90
N LYS A 569 -23.36 -23.82 -3.96
CA LYS A 569 -22.37 -24.44 -3.08
C LYS A 569 -21.36 -25.31 -3.84
N ASP A 570 -21.82 -26.09 -4.82
CA ASP A 570 -20.93 -26.87 -5.67
C ASP A 570 -20.03 -25.95 -6.53
N LEU A 571 -20.58 -24.84 -7.02
CA LEU A 571 -19.83 -23.85 -7.77
C LEU A 571 -18.73 -23.22 -6.91
N SER A 572 -19.04 -22.84 -5.67
CA SER A 572 -18.06 -22.32 -4.72
C SER A 572 -16.90 -23.31 -4.50
N VAL A 573 -17.21 -24.59 -4.28
CA VAL A 573 -16.19 -25.65 -4.13
C VAL A 573 -15.34 -25.80 -5.40
N LEU A 574 -15.93 -25.76 -6.60
CA LEU A 574 -15.15 -25.78 -7.85
C LEU A 574 -14.25 -24.55 -7.99
N LEU A 575 -14.76 -23.36 -7.65
CA LEU A 575 -14.03 -22.09 -7.77
C LEU A 575 -12.95 -21.92 -6.71
N SER A 576 -13.05 -22.64 -5.58
CA SER A 576 -12.06 -22.64 -4.48
C SER A 576 -10.62 -22.93 -4.95
N VAL A 577 -10.43 -23.62 -6.07
CA VAL A 577 -9.11 -23.87 -6.68
C VAL A 577 -8.35 -22.56 -6.98
N MET A 578 -9.05 -21.43 -7.14
CA MET A 578 -8.46 -20.09 -7.27
C MET A 578 -8.62 -19.21 -6.02
N GLY A 579 -9.13 -19.74 -4.90
CA GLY A 579 -9.46 -18.95 -3.71
C GLY A 579 -8.25 -18.22 -3.09
N SER A 580 -7.03 -18.68 -3.36
CA SER A 580 -5.78 -18.04 -2.92
C SER A 580 -5.28 -16.92 -3.85
N ASP A 581 -5.89 -16.73 -5.02
CA ASP A 581 -5.40 -15.80 -6.03
C ASP A 581 -5.64 -14.34 -5.60
N GLN A 582 -4.64 -13.48 -5.80
CA GLN A 582 -4.72 -12.07 -5.39
C GLN A 582 -5.97 -11.36 -5.95
N PRO A 583 -6.34 -11.48 -7.25
CA PRO A 583 -7.54 -10.82 -7.78
C PRO A 583 -8.85 -11.28 -7.12
N VAL A 584 -8.91 -12.52 -6.62
CA VAL A 584 -10.06 -13.05 -5.89
C VAL A 584 -10.10 -12.46 -4.48
N ARG A 585 -8.96 -12.42 -3.78
CA ARG A 585 -8.85 -11.81 -2.43
C ARG A 585 -9.21 -10.33 -2.46
N ASP A 586 -8.63 -9.60 -3.40
CA ASP A 586 -8.90 -8.19 -3.65
C ASP A 586 -10.39 -7.91 -3.89
N PHE A 587 -11.06 -8.77 -4.66
CA PHE A 587 -12.49 -8.69 -4.90
C PHE A 587 -13.29 -8.93 -3.62
N LEU A 588 -12.95 -9.95 -2.83
CA LEU A 588 -13.65 -10.26 -1.57
C LEU A 588 -13.51 -9.14 -0.53
N GLU A 589 -12.33 -8.52 -0.46
CA GLU A 589 -12.04 -7.40 0.43
C GLU A 589 -12.87 -6.16 0.04
N ARG A 590 -12.82 -5.74 -1.23
CA ARG A 590 -13.61 -4.60 -1.72
C ARG A 590 -15.12 -4.83 -1.63
N SER A 591 -15.55 -6.08 -1.71
CA SER A 591 -16.96 -6.49 -1.62
C SER A 591 -17.42 -6.87 -0.21
N ALA A 592 -16.61 -6.64 0.83
CA ALA A 592 -16.99 -6.99 2.20
C ALA A 592 -18.27 -6.27 2.66
N ASN A 593 -18.45 -5.01 2.25
CA ASN A 593 -19.58 -4.17 2.62
C ASN A 593 -20.43 -3.80 1.40
N LEU A 594 -21.27 -4.74 0.95
CA LEU A 594 -22.19 -4.49 -0.17
C LEU A 594 -23.33 -3.54 0.23
N THR A 595 -23.37 -2.38 -0.42
CA THR A 595 -24.41 -1.36 -0.24
C THR A 595 -24.99 -0.98 -1.61
N SER A 596 -26.17 -0.37 -1.62
CA SER A 596 -26.79 0.08 -2.87
C SER A 596 -25.90 1.00 -3.71
N ALA A 597 -24.97 1.71 -3.09
CA ALA A 597 -24.01 2.59 -3.75
C ALA A 597 -22.92 1.84 -4.54
N ASN A 598 -22.60 0.59 -4.18
CA ASN A 598 -21.50 -0.17 -4.80
C ASN A 598 -21.93 -1.45 -5.54
N TYR A 599 -23.23 -1.79 -5.55
CA TYR A 599 -23.74 -2.97 -6.24
C TYR A 599 -23.34 -3.08 -7.71
N TYR A 600 -23.33 -1.97 -8.45
CA TYR A 600 -22.93 -2.00 -9.86
C TYR A 600 -21.44 -2.33 -10.04
N VAL A 601 -20.58 -1.69 -9.23
CA VAL A 601 -19.13 -1.93 -9.24
C VAL A 601 -18.86 -3.38 -8.92
N PHE A 602 -19.48 -3.90 -7.85
CA PHE A 602 -19.43 -5.31 -7.47
C PHE A 602 -19.82 -6.25 -8.62
N LEU A 603 -20.96 -6.03 -9.26
CA LEU A 603 -21.45 -6.89 -10.36
C LEU A 603 -20.51 -6.88 -11.57
N ASN A 604 -19.89 -5.74 -11.88
CA ASN A 604 -18.93 -5.64 -12.97
C ASN A 604 -17.59 -6.30 -12.65
N GLU A 605 -17.06 -6.11 -11.45
CA GLU A 605 -15.87 -6.82 -10.99
C GLU A 605 -16.10 -8.33 -11.03
N LEU A 606 -17.26 -8.78 -10.55
CA LEU A 606 -17.63 -10.19 -10.56
C LEU A 606 -17.79 -10.74 -11.99
N LYS A 607 -18.38 -9.96 -12.91
CA LYS A 607 -18.47 -10.30 -14.34
C LYS A 607 -17.09 -10.41 -14.99
N GLU A 608 -16.16 -9.53 -14.63
CA GLU A 608 -14.78 -9.57 -15.10
C GLU A 608 -14.03 -10.78 -14.52
N LEU A 609 -14.23 -11.08 -13.24
CA LEU A 609 -13.62 -12.22 -12.56
C LEU A 609 -14.07 -13.55 -13.17
N LEU A 610 -15.38 -13.78 -13.31
CA LEU A 610 -15.95 -15.00 -13.90
C LEU A 610 -15.79 -15.07 -15.43
N GLY A 611 -15.62 -13.93 -16.10
CA GLY A 611 -15.61 -13.83 -17.55
C GLY A 611 -14.21 -13.80 -18.16
N VAL A 612 -13.33 -12.96 -17.64
CA VAL A 612 -11.99 -12.73 -18.19
C VAL A 612 -10.96 -13.49 -17.35
N TYR A 613 -10.89 -13.19 -16.05
CA TYR A 613 -9.85 -13.75 -15.19
C TYR A 613 -9.93 -15.28 -15.11
N PHE A 614 -11.12 -15.83 -14.89
CA PHE A 614 -11.35 -17.27 -14.88
C PHE A 614 -10.89 -17.93 -16.18
N THR A 615 -11.24 -17.34 -17.33
CA THR A 615 -10.89 -17.86 -18.66
C THR A 615 -9.38 -17.89 -18.88
N ASP A 616 -8.69 -16.86 -18.40
CA ASP A 616 -7.24 -16.68 -18.61
C ASP A 616 -6.41 -17.56 -17.65
N ASN A 617 -6.96 -18.02 -16.51
CA ASN A 617 -6.14 -18.59 -15.41
C ASN A 617 -6.61 -19.92 -14.83
N TYR A 618 -7.90 -20.28 -14.96
CA TYR A 618 -8.45 -21.42 -14.21
C TYR A 618 -7.91 -22.77 -14.70
N ASP A 619 -7.59 -22.91 -15.99
CA ASP A 619 -6.99 -24.13 -16.54
C ASP A 619 -5.61 -24.42 -15.93
N GLN A 620 -4.76 -23.40 -15.80
CA GLN A 620 -3.46 -23.52 -15.16
C GLN A 620 -3.59 -23.86 -13.67
N ARG A 621 -4.54 -23.24 -12.97
CA ARG A 621 -4.83 -23.54 -11.55
C ARG A 621 -5.32 -24.98 -11.37
N LEU A 622 -6.20 -25.42 -12.26
CA LEU A 622 -6.68 -26.80 -12.28
C LEU A 622 -5.58 -27.80 -12.63
N GLN A 623 -4.68 -27.46 -13.56
CA GLN A 623 -3.50 -28.27 -13.87
C GLN A 623 -2.60 -28.44 -12.66
N ASN A 624 -2.36 -27.36 -11.90
CA ASN A 624 -1.57 -27.41 -10.67
C ASN A 624 -2.26 -28.27 -9.61
N PHE A 625 -3.58 -28.11 -9.42
CA PHE A 625 -4.36 -28.93 -8.50
C PHE A 625 -4.29 -30.42 -8.85
N LEU A 626 -4.47 -30.79 -10.13
CA LEU A 626 -4.36 -32.18 -10.58
C LEU A 626 -2.94 -32.72 -10.40
N SER A 627 -1.91 -31.91 -10.68
CA SER A 627 -0.51 -32.29 -10.47
C SER A 627 -0.18 -32.58 -9.01
N ALA A 628 -0.74 -31.78 -8.08
CA ALA A 628 -0.59 -32.01 -6.65
C ALA A 628 -1.37 -33.24 -6.17
N ASN A 629 -2.32 -33.76 -6.96
CA ASN A 629 -3.22 -34.85 -6.59
C ASN A 629 -3.25 -35.99 -7.64
N PRO A 630 -2.17 -36.77 -7.82
CA PRO A 630 -2.04 -37.74 -8.91
C PRO A 630 -3.13 -38.84 -8.94
N LYS A 631 -3.65 -39.25 -7.77
CA LYS A 631 -4.77 -40.21 -7.70
C LYS A 631 -6.06 -39.65 -8.30
N ILE A 632 -6.34 -38.36 -8.08
CA ILE A 632 -7.49 -37.67 -8.65
C ILE A 632 -7.28 -37.50 -10.15
N GLU A 633 -6.09 -37.03 -10.56
CA GLU A 633 -5.70 -36.93 -11.96
C GLU A 633 -5.93 -38.24 -12.73
N GLY A 634 -5.42 -39.37 -12.22
CA GLY A 634 -5.58 -40.67 -12.87
C GLY A 634 -7.05 -41.08 -13.06
N ARG A 635 -7.94 -40.77 -12.09
CA ARG A 635 -9.38 -41.02 -12.22
C ARG A 635 -10.01 -40.14 -13.29
N ILE A 636 -9.69 -38.85 -13.31
CA ILE A 636 -10.18 -37.89 -14.31
C ILE A 636 -9.74 -38.31 -15.72
N LEU A 637 -8.44 -38.59 -15.92
CA LEU A 637 -7.92 -39.01 -17.23
C LEU A 637 -8.57 -40.31 -17.70
N LYS A 638 -8.82 -41.26 -16.79
CA LYS A 638 -9.55 -42.49 -17.11
C LYS A 638 -10.99 -42.21 -17.59
N ILE A 639 -11.70 -41.30 -16.93
CA ILE A 639 -13.06 -40.88 -17.34
C ILE A 639 -13.03 -40.22 -18.72
N LEU A 640 -12.10 -39.29 -18.94
CA LEU A 640 -11.97 -38.55 -20.20
C LEU A 640 -11.49 -39.41 -21.37
N SER A 641 -10.75 -40.49 -21.09
CA SER A 641 -10.28 -41.44 -22.10
C SER A 641 -11.39 -42.40 -22.58
N ALA A 642 -12.51 -42.49 -21.87
CA ALA A 642 -13.63 -43.35 -22.29
C ALA A 642 -14.31 -42.77 -23.55
N PRO A 643 -14.40 -43.53 -24.66
CA PRO A 643 -14.91 -43.02 -25.94
C PRO A 643 -16.31 -42.41 -25.84
N GLU A 644 -17.21 -43.03 -25.09
CA GLU A 644 -18.58 -42.53 -24.92
C GLU A 644 -18.61 -41.19 -24.17
N ARG A 645 -17.74 -40.98 -23.18
CA ARG A 645 -17.65 -39.72 -22.41
C ARG A 645 -17.05 -38.61 -23.25
N ARG A 646 -15.97 -38.92 -23.98
CA ARG A 646 -15.34 -38.01 -24.93
C ARG A 646 -16.32 -37.55 -26.01
N ALA A 647 -17.16 -38.44 -26.54
CA ALA A 647 -18.18 -38.09 -27.53
C ALA A 647 -19.24 -37.13 -26.96
N ILE A 648 -19.70 -37.34 -25.73
CA ILE A 648 -20.68 -36.45 -25.07
C ILE A 648 -20.08 -35.07 -24.81
N LEU A 649 -18.87 -35.00 -24.25
CA LEU A 649 -18.17 -33.72 -24.02
C LEU A 649 -17.94 -32.98 -25.33
N LYS A 650 -17.47 -33.68 -26.37
CA LYS A 650 -17.26 -33.11 -27.70
C LYS A 650 -18.53 -32.53 -28.30
N LYS A 651 -19.65 -33.26 -28.21
CA LYS A 651 -20.95 -32.76 -28.68
C LYS A 651 -21.34 -31.48 -27.93
N LYS A 652 -21.25 -31.48 -26.59
CA LYS A 652 -21.64 -30.31 -25.77
C LYS A 652 -20.75 -29.09 -26.03
N LEU A 653 -19.43 -29.27 -26.13
CA LEU A 653 -18.49 -28.16 -26.35
C LEU A 653 -18.46 -27.65 -27.80
N ALA A 654 -18.82 -28.49 -28.78
CA ALA A 654 -18.91 -28.08 -30.18
C ALA A 654 -19.96 -26.97 -30.40
N GLU A 655 -21.04 -26.97 -29.61
CA GLU A 655 -22.09 -25.94 -29.66
C GLU A 655 -21.56 -24.54 -29.29
N ASP A 656 -20.45 -24.47 -28.53
CA ASP A 656 -19.86 -23.20 -28.08
C ASP A 656 -18.66 -22.76 -28.95
N GLY A 657 -18.35 -23.50 -30.03
CA GLY A 657 -17.27 -23.17 -30.96
C GLY A 657 -15.85 -23.33 -30.40
N ALA A 658 -15.68 -24.08 -29.31
CA ALA A 658 -14.41 -24.16 -28.62
C ALA A 658 -13.43 -25.18 -29.23
N SER A 659 -12.14 -24.79 -29.36
CA SER A 659 -11.08 -25.66 -29.87
C SER A 659 -10.45 -26.48 -28.75
N VAL A 660 -10.83 -27.75 -28.64
CA VAL A 660 -10.19 -28.75 -27.77
C VAL A 660 -9.36 -29.70 -28.63
N ASN A 661 -8.12 -29.97 -28.25
CA ASN A 661 -7.32 -31.01 -28.88
C ASN A 661 -7.72 -32.37 -28.31
N TRP A 662 -8.71 -32.97 -28.94
CA TRP A 662 -9.27 -34.23 -28.48
C TRP A 662 -8.21 -35.35 -28.45
N ASP A 663 -7.21 -35.33 -29.33
CA ASP A 663 -6.23 -36.41 -29.47
C ASP A 663 -5.23 -36.48 -28.30
N THR A 664 -5.02 -35.35 -27.61
CA THR A 664 -4.16 -35.25 -26.44
C THR A 664 -4.95 -35.13 -25.13
N LEU A 665 -6.25 -35.41 -25.14
CA LEU A 665 -7.12 -35.28 -23.96
C LEU A 665 -6.70 -36.19 -22.79
N ASN A 666 -5.91 -37.22 -23.06
CA ASN A 666 -5.31 -38.09 -22.05
C ASN A 666 -4.11 -37.47 -21.31
N THR A 667 -3.70 -36.24 -21.66
CA THR A 667 -2.67 -35.50 -20.94
C THR A 667 -3.27 -34.58 -19.88
N ARG A 668 -2.54 -34.32 -18.80
CA ARG A 668 -2.97 -33.43 -17.71
C ARG A 668 -3.37 -32.04 -18.21
N ALA A 669 -2.52 -31.44 -19.04
CA ALA A 669 -2.71 -30.07 -19.52
C ALA A 669 -4.01 -29.97 -20.34
N GLU A 670 -4.24 -30.89 -21.28
CA GLU A 670 -5.44 -30.86 -22.11
C GLU A 670 -6.70 -31.24 -21.32
N ALA A 671 -6.59 -32.15 -20.35
CA ALA A 671 -7.69 -32.46 -19.44
C ALA A 671 -8.10 -31.26 -18.59
N ALA A 672 -7.14 -30.56 -17.98
CA ALA A 672 -7.38 -29.35 -17.20
C ALA A 672 -8.03 -28.26 -18.06
N LYS A 673 -7.48 -28.01 -19.26
CA LYS A 673 -8.02 -27.06 -20.23
C LYS A 673 -9.46 -27.40 -20.65
N THR A 674 -9.74 -28.67 -20.95
CA THR A 674 -11.07 -29.13 -21.37
C THR A 674 -12.09 -29.01 -20.24
N LEU A 675 -11.71 -29.36 -19.01
CA LEU A 675 -12.59 -29.22 -17.84
C LEU A 675 -12.85 -27.76 -17.48
N ALA A 676 -11.81 -26.91 -17.50
CA ALA A 676 -11.94 -25.47 -17.28
C ALA A 676 -12.90 -24.84 -18.29
N LEU A 677 -12.74 -25.16 -19.58
CA LEU A 677 -13.62 -24.73 -20.64
C LEU A 677 -15.06 -25.22 -20.45
N PHE A 678 -15.26 -26.48 -20.06
CA PHE A 678 -16.61 -27.01 -19.80
C PHE A 678 -17.27 -26.31 -18.61
N ILE A 679 -16.53 -26.09 -17.53
CA ILE A 679 -17.03 -25.34 -16.36
C ILE A 679 -17.40 -23.92 -16.79
N GLN A 680 -16.56 -23.25 -17.56
CA GLN A 680 -16.80 -21.88 -18.03
C GLN A 680 -18.06 -21.76 -18.92
N THR A 681 -18.24 -22.70 -19.84
CA THR A 681 -19.24 -22.60 -20.93
C THR A 681 -20.57 -23.25 -20.59
N LYS A 682 -20.56 -24.30 -19.76
CA LYS A 682 -21.77 -25.04 -19.40
C LYS A 682 -22.18 -24.82 -17.95
N THR A 683 -21.23 -24.93 -17.01
CA THR A 683 -21.53 -24.86 -15.58
C THR A 683 -21.81 -23.41 -15.12
N LEU A 684 -20.91 -22.46 -15.42
CA LEU A 684 -21.01 -21.06 -14.98
C LEU A 684 -21.91 -20.20 -15.88
N LYS A 685 -22.48 -20.75 -16.95
CA LYS A 685 -23.25 -20.00 -17.95
C LYS A 685 -24.44 -19.27 -17.32
N LEU A 686 -25.26 -20.00 -16.56
CA LEU A 686 -26.47 -19.44 -15.94
C LEU A 686 -26.12 -18.35 -14.93
N THR A 687 -25.11 -18.59 -14.09
CA THR A 687 -24.59 -17.61 -13.13
C THR A 687 -24.10 -16.33 -13.81
N ARG A 688 -23.32 -16.46 -14.90
CA ARG A 688 -22.83 -15.31 -15.69
C ARG A 688 -23.98 -14.55 -16.35
N GLU A 689 -24.97 -15.25 -16.90
CA GLU A 689 -26.17 -14.63 -17.48
C GLU A 689 -27.00 -13.90 -16.42
N GLU A 690 -27.13 -14.46 -15.22
CA GLU A 690 -27.82 -13.84 -14.10
C GLU A 690 -27.11 -12.58 -13.59
N ILE A 691 -25.79 -12.64 -13.40
CA ILE A 691 -24.97 -11.47 -13.05
C ILE A 691 -25.09 -10.40 -14.13
N ALA A 692 -25.04 -10.77 -15.40
CA ALA A 692 -25.22 -9.83 -16.51
C ALA A 692 -26.64 -9.22 -16.49
N LYS A 693 -27.69 -10.01 -16.23
CA LYS A 693 -29.06 -9.50 -16.06
C LYS A 693 -29.17 -8.52 -14.89
N MET A 694 -28.52 -8.80 -13.76
CA MET A 694 -28.46 -7.90 -12.61
C MET A 694 -27.73 -6.59 -12.95
N ALA A 695 -26.58 -6.67 -13.61
CA ALA A 695 -25.81 -5.49 -14.05
C ALA A 695 -26.60 -4.64 -15.05
N ASN A 696 -27.35 -5.27 -15.98
CA ASN A 696 -28.18 -4.59 -16.97
C ASN A 696 -29.43 -3.89 -16.39
N LYS A 697 -29.73 -4.08 -15.10
CA LYS A 697 -30.76 -3.30 -14.40
C LYS A 697 -30.28 -1.89 -14.05
N PHE A 698 -28.98 -1.65 -14.11
CA PHE A 698 -28.44 -0.31 -13.92
C PHE A 698 -28.49 0.49 -15.21
N ILE A 699 -28.74 1.78 -15.07
CA ILE A 699 -28.52 2.79 -16.09
C ILE A 699 -27.46 3.74 -15.57
N ALA A 700 -26.60 4.24 -16.47
CA ALA A 700 -25.82 5.41 -16.13
C ALA A 700 -26.84 6.51 -15.82
N SER A 701 -26.85 7.00 -14.58
CA SER A 701 -27.66 8.16 -14.27
C SER A 701 -26.90 9.37 -14.80
N ASP A 702 -27.53 10.13 -15.71
CA ASP A 702 -27.02 11.45 -16.12
C ASP A 702 -27.06 12.45 -14.94
N ALA A 703 -27.66 12.05 -13.81
CA ALA A 703 -27.57 12.71 -12.51
C ALA A 703 -26.28 12.36 -11.73
N GLY A 704 -25.39 11.56 -12.31
CA GLY A 704 -23.98 11.63 -11.96
C GLY A 704 -23.52 12.97 -12.49
N GLU A 705 -23.47 13.98 -11.62
CA GLU A 705 -22.69 15.18 -11.89
C GLU A 705 -21.41 14.74 -12.59
N GLU A 706 -21.06 15.37 -13.71
CA GLU A 706 -19.68 15.34 -14.19
C GLU A 706 -18.84 15.75 -12.99
N SER A 707 -18.34 14.75 -12.26
CA SER A 707 -17.43 15.01 -11.17
C SER A 707 -16.09 15.24 -11.85
N GLN A 708 -15.96 16.43 -12.44
CA GLN A 708 -14.80 17.24 -12.09
C GLN A 708 -14.67 17.06 -10.58
N THR A 709 -13.60 16.44 -10.14
CA THR A 709 -13.33 16.28 -8.72
C THR A 709 -13.57 17.65 -8.04
N ASP A 710 -14.53 17.72 -7.12
CA ASP A 710 -15.07 18.92 -6.45
C ASP A 710 -15.85 19.98 -7.27
N GLY A 711 -16.22 19.76 -8.54
CA GLY A 711 -16.91 20.77 -9.39
C GLY A 711 -16.11 22.07 -9.61
N LYS A 712 -14.85 22.10 -9.15
CA LYS A 712 -13.97 23.27 -9.14
C LYS A 712 -12.78 23.12 -10.09
N ARG A 713 -12.39 21.89 -10.45
CA ARG A 713 -11.14 21.61 -11.19
C ARG A 713 -11.45 21.32 -12.65
N LYS A 714 -11.04 22.21 -13.54
CA LYS A 714 -11.11 21.99 -14.99
C LYS A 714 -9.84 21.31 -15.45
N LEU A 715 -9.95 20.05 -15.86
CA LEU A 715 -8.80 19.31 -16.40
C LEU A 715 -8.87 19.26 -17.93
N LYS A 716 -7.72 19.51 -18.56
CA LYS A 716 -7.55 19.41 -20.00
C LYS A 716 -6.33 18.58 -20.35
N ALA A 717 -6.39 17.87 -21.47
CA ALA A 717 -5.26 17.17 -22.05
C ALA A 717 -4.73 17.97 -23.25
N HIS A 718 -3.56 18.56 -23.05
CA HIS A 718 -2.86 19.32 -24.07
C HIS A 718 -1.82 18.43 -24.76
N ILE A 719 -1.95 18.27 -26.06
CA ILE A 719 -0.96 17.59 -26.89
C ILE A 719 0.04 18.66 -27.35
N SER A 720 1.32 18.55 -26.97
CA SER A 720 2.29 19.57 -27.31
C SER A 720 3.75 19.11 -27.31
N LYS A 721 4.54 19.81 -28.12
CA LYS A 721 5.98 19.61 -28.25
C LYS A 721 6.76 20.94 -28.25
N ASN A 722 6.24 21.92 -27.54
CA ASN A 722 6.98 23.14 -27.23
C ASN A 722 8.06 22.87 -26.15
N VAL A 723 8.97 23.81 -25.94
CA VAL A 723 10.05 23.68 -24.96
C VAL A 723 9.53 23.48 -23.53
N GLY A 724 8.38 24.06 -23.17
CA GLY A 724 7.75 23.86 -21.85
C GLY A 724 7.39 22.40 -21.61
N SER A 725 6.86 21.74 -22.63
CA SER A 725 6.46 20.33 -22.59
C SER A 725 7.62 19.38 -22.24
N PHE A 726 8.87 19.74 -22.56
CA PHE A 726 10.06 18.98 -22.14
C PHE A 726 10.08 18.68 -20.63
N PHE A 727 9.67 19.66 -19.82
CA PHE A 727 9.72 19.59 -18.36
C PHE A 727 8.60 18.73 -17.75
N ALA A 728 7.55 18.38 -18.51
CA ALA A 728 6.44 17.56 -18.02
C ALA A 728 6.87 16.17 -17.54
N LYS A 729 7.90 15.59 -18.17
CA LYS A 729 8.49 14.32 -17.75
C LYS A 729 9.04 14.41 -16.32
N ALA A 730 9.74 15.51 -16.00
CA ALA A 730 10.26 15.76 -14.67
C ALA A 730 9.12 15.98 -13.66
N SER A 731 8.07 16.71 -14.04
CA SER A 731 6.87 16.91 -13.22
C SER A 731 6.19 15.60 -12.81
N ALA A 732 6.23 14.59 -13.69
CA ALA A 732 5.69 13.26 -13.46
C ALA A 732 6.68 12.29 -12.79
N GLY A 733 7.93 12.71 -12.54
CA GLY A 733 8.97 11.90 -11.91
C GLY A 733 9.54 10.80 -12.82
N ILE A 734 9.61 11.04 -14.13
CA ILE A 734 10.07 10.05 -15.12
C ILE A 734 11.60 10.07 -15.21
N CYS A 735 12.25 8.90 -15.23
CA CYS A 735 13.71 8.76 -15.26
C CYS A 735 14.39 9.38 -16.50
N THR A 736 13.67 9.48 -17.63
CA THR A 736 14.13 10.12 -18.88
C THR A 736 13.85 11.62 -18.94
N ALA A 737 13.61 12.27 -17.80
CA ALA A 737 13.24 13.69 -17.72
C ALA A 737 14.25 14.64 -18.37
N GLN A 738 15.54 14.32 -18.30
CA GLN A 738 16.63 15.15 -18.86
C GLN A 738 17.06 14.73 -20.28
N ASP A 739 16.43 13.71 -20.86
CA ASP A 739 16.81 13.19 -22.18
C ASP A 739 16.31 14.13 -23.29
N VAL A 740 17.25 14.93 -23.81
CA VAL A 740 17.04 15.87 -24.93
C VAL A 740 16.87 15.12 -26.24
N THR A 741 17.67 14.09 -26.49
CA THR A 741 17.61 13.27 -27.70
C THR A 741 16.23 12.65 -27.89
N LEU A 742 15.64 12.14 -26.80
CA LEU A 742 14.26 11.62 -26.82
C LEU A 742 13.23 12.71 -27.15
N PHE A 743 13.41 13.94 -26.65
CA PHE A 743 12.51 15.05 -26.95
C PHE A 743 12.63 15.53 -28.41
N GLU A 744 13.82 15.48 -29.00
CA GLU A 744 14.11 15.91 -30.37
C GLU A 744 13.59 14.94 -31.44
N ARG A 745 13.25 13.69 -31.07
CA ARG A 745 12.69 12.70 -32.01
C ARG A 745 11.38 13.17 -32.61
N GLU A 746 11.29 13.25 -33.94
CA GLU A 746 10.12 13.72 -34.67
C GLU A 746 8.84 12.93 -34.35
N ASP A 747 8.96 11.62 -34.16
CA ASP A 747 7.83 10.72 -33.89
C ASP A 747 7.27 10.82 -32.46
N HIS A 748 7.95 11.50 -31.54
CA HIS A 748 7.61 11.56 -30.12
C HIS A 748 7.01 12.90 -29.73
N PHE A 749 6.00 12.88 -28.85
CA PHE A 749 5.40 14.07 -28.26
C PHE A 749 4.75 13.76 -26.90
N HIS A 750 4.21 14.78 -26.23
CA HIS A 750 3.61 14.62 -24.92
C HIS A 750 2.12 14.95 -24.91
N ILE A 751 1.37 14.23 -24.08
CA ILE A 751 0.01 14.57 -23.65
C ILE A 751 0.10 15.02 -22.19
N ASN A 752 -0.07 16.31 -21.96
CA ASN A 752 0.03 16.95 -20.66
C ASN A 752 -1.37 17.13 -20.07
N ILE A 753 -1.61 16.55 -18.90
CA ILE A 753 -2.87 16.75 -18.17
C ILE A 753 -2.69 18.01 -17.33
N VAL A 754 -3.47 19.04 -17.62
CA VAL A 754 -3.35 20.38 -17.04
C VAL A 754 -4.61 20.72 -16.25
N GLU A 755 -4.42 21.21 -15.04
CA GLU A 755 -5.49 21.72 -14.18
C GLU A 755 -5.58 23.24 -14.31
N ASP A 756 -6.79 23.71 -14.61
CA ASP A 756 -7.23 25.11 -14.69
C ASP A 756 -6.38 25.99 -15.62
N GLU A 757 -5.73 25.41 -16.64
CA GLU A 757 -4.74 26.10 -17.49
C GLU A 757 -3.58 26.71 -16.67
N GLN A 758 -3.26 26.12 -15.51
CA GLN A 758 -2.25 26.64 -14.59
C GLN A 758 -1.13 25.64 -14.31
N LYS A 759 -1.43 24.34 -14.17
CA LYS A 759 -0.45 23.39 -13.64
C LYS A 759 -0.56 22.01 -14.27
N VAL A 760 0.58 21.43 -14.61
CA VAL A 760 0.65 20.03 -15.07
C VAL A 760 0.42 19.07 -13.89
N ARG A 761 -0.56 18.19 -14.04
CA ARG A 761 -0.96 17.14 -13.10
C ARG A 761 -0.57 15.74 -13.53
N GLY A 762 -0.31 15.53 -14.81
CA GLY A 762 0.19 14.28 -15.34
C GLY A 762 0.83 14.46 -16.71
N ASN A 763 1.67 13.50 -17.08
CA ASN A 763 2.29 13.45 -18.39
C ASN A 763 2.16 12.04 -18.93
N ILE A 764 1.90 11.95 -20.24
CA ILE A 764 1.92 10.73 -21.03
C ILE A 764 2.81 10.99 -22.23
N GLN A 765 3.71 10.05 -22.53
CA GLN A 765 4.55 10.09 -23.72
C GLN A 765 3.82 9.35 -24.84
N ALA A 766 3.76 9.96 -26.01
CA ALA A 766 3.07 9.42 -27.16
C ALA A 766 3.99 9.39 -28.38
N TYR A 767 3.78 8.40 -29.24
CA TYR A 767 4.59 8.17 -30.44
C TYR A 767 3.68 7.92 -31.64
N ILE A 768 4.00 8.52 -32.79
CA ILE A 768 3.42 8.15 -34.08
C ILE A 768 4.32 7.09 -34.72
N VAL A 769 3.80 5.88 -34.90
CA VAL A 769 4.58 4.78 -35.46
C VAL A 769 3.93 4.26 -36.74
N GLU A 770 4.74 3.75 -37.66
CA GLU A 770 4.24 3.02 -38.83
C GLU A 770 4.03 1.54 -38.46
N PHE A 771 2.85 1.23 -37.93
CA PHE A 771 2.48 -0.11 -37.54
C PHE A 771 0.95 -0.29 -37.54
N PRO A 772 0.38 -1.26 -38.27
CA PRO A 772 1.06 -2.18 -39.20
C PRO A 772 1.71 -1.42 -40.38
N ALA A 773 2.61 -2.08 -41.12
CA ALA A 773 3.34 -1.46 -42.23
C ALA A 773 2.39 -0.74 -43.21
N GLY A 774 2.76 0.46 -43.65
CA GLY A 774 1.93 1.32 -44.49
C GLY A 774 0.80 2.05 -43.77
N SER A 775 0.70 1.96 -42.44
CA SER A 775 -0.34 2.60 -41.63
C SER A 775 0.26 3.28 -40.41
N ARG A 776 -0.18 4.52 -40.12
CA ARG A 776 0.23 5.24 -38.91
C ARG A 776 -0.68 4.90 -37.73
N SER A 777 -0.08 4.67 -36.57
CA SER A 777 -0.77 4.38 -35.32
C SER A 777 -0.17 5.17 -34.16
N LEU A 778 -0.95 5.29 -33.09
CA LEU A 778 -0.54 5.95 -31.86
C LEU A 778 -0.05 4.92 -30.84
N VAL A 779 1.14 5.10 -30.27
CA VAL A 779 1.62 4.30 -29.14
C VAL A 779 1.77 5.21 -27.92
N LEU A 780 1.19 4.80 -26.79
CA LEU A 780 1.25 5.53 -25.53
C LEU A 780 2.15 4.82 -24.52
N ARG A 781 2.89 5.62 -23.75
CA ARG A 781 3.86 5.20 -22.75
C ARG A 781 3.80 6.13 -21.54
N GLY A 782 4.13 5.61 -20.36
CA GLY A 782 4.37 6.42 -19.17
C GLY A 782 3.13 7.16 -18.69
N PHE A 783 2.07 6.43 -18.34
CA PHE A 783 0.83 6.98 -17.78
C PHE A 783 1.08 7.47 -16.36
N ASN A 784 1.60 8.69 -16.22
CA ASN A 784 2.18 9.13 -14.95
C ASN A 784 1.51 10.43 -14.46
N PRO A 785 0.43 10.32 -13.66
CA PRO A 785 0.01 11.43 -12.82
C PRO A 785 1.10 11.73 -11.78
N ASN A 786 1.22 12.98 -11.35
CA ASN A 786 2.07 13.31 -10.21
C ASN A 786 1.46 12.73 -8.92
N THR A 787 2.30 12.39 -7.94
CA THR A 787 1.87 11.69 -6.72
C THR A 787 0.74 12.43 -5.99
N ALA A 788 0.90 13.76 -5.81
CA ALA A 788 -0.07 14.60 -5.11
C ALA A 788 -1.44 14.68 -5.81
N PHE A 789 -1.50 14.41 -7.12
CA PHE A 789 -2.74 14.31 -7.88
C PHE A 789 -3.31 12.89 -7.81
N LEU A 790 -2.46 11.87 -7.93
CA LEU A 790 -2.84 10.46 -7.82
C LEU A 790 -3.52 10.15 -6.48
N ASP A 791 -3.05 10.75 -5.38
CA ASP A 791 -3.62 10.59 -4.04
C ASP A 791 -5.07 11.09 -3.91
N LYS A 792 -5.56 11.84 -4.91
CA LYS A 792 -6.87 12.51 -4.89
C LYS A 792 -7.83 12.00 -5.98
N ILE A 793 -7.40 11.04 -6.80
CA ILE A 793 -8.18 10.56 -7.94
C ILE A 793 -8.20 9.03 -7.98
N ASP A 794 -9.15 8.47 -8.71
CA ASP A 794 -9.12 7.05 -9.05
C ASP A 794 -8.14 6.81 -10.22
N ALA A 795 -7.21 5.86 -10.02
CA ALA A 795 -6.19 5.54 -11.02
C ALA A 795 -6.81 4.98 -12.32
N GLY A 796 -7.89 4.22 -12.22
CA GLY A 796 -8.60 3.66 -13.38
C GLY A 796 -9.28 4.76 -14.20
N ALA A 797 -10.04 5.64 -13.55
CA ALA A 797 -10.70 6.77 -14.20
C ALA A 797 -9.70 7.70 -14.91
N PHE A 798 -8.51 7.91 -14.31
CA PHE A 798 -7.42 8.63 -14.97
C PHE A 798 -6.97 7.92 -16.26
N CYS A 799 -6.71 6.60 -16.20
CA CYS A 799 -6.29 5.82 -17.37
C CYS A 799 -7.32 5.87 -18.50
N GLU A 800 -8.60 5.66 -18.17
CA GLU A 800 -9.68 5.67 -19.16
C GLU A 800 -9.86 7.06 -19.79
N ALA A 801 -9.71 8.14 -19.01
CA ALA A 801 -9.73 9.50 -19.55
C ALA A 801 -8.58 9.75 -20.54
N VAL A 802 -7.36 9.27 -20.24
CA VAL A 802 -6.22 9.33 -21.17
C VAL A 802 -6.52 8.57 -22.46
N LEU A 803 -7.03 7.33 -22.35
CA LEU A 803 -7.34 6.50 -23.51
C LEU A 803 -8.47 7.09 -24.36
N LYS A 804 -9.44 7.76 -23.73
CA LYS A 804 -10.50 8.51 -24.44
C LYS A 804 -9.93 9.65 -25.28
N VAL A 805 -9.02 10.45 -24.71
CA VAL A 805 -8.32 11.52 -25.45
C VAL A 805 -7.49 10.93 -26.60
N ALA A 806 -6.79 9.82 -26.36
CA ALA A 806 -5.99 9.15 -27.39
C ALA A 806 -6.84 8.65 -28.57
N LYS A 807 -8.01 8.07 -28.29
CA LYS A 807 -8.97 7.66 -29.33
C LYS A 807 -9.55 8.85 -30.09
N GLN A 808 -9.85 9.95 -29.41
CA GLN A 808 -10.30 11.18 -30.08
C GLN A 808 -9.21 11.71 -31.02
N PHE A 809 -7.96 11.75 -30.56
CA PHE A 809 -6.82 12.14 -31.39
C PHE A 809 -6.63 11.18 -32.57
N GLN A 810 -6.74 9.87 -32.34
CA GLN A 810 -6.67 8.84 -33.37
C GLN A 810 -7.70 9.07 -34.48
N VAL A 811 -8.98 9.20 -34.12
CA VAL A 811 -10.08 9.39 -35.08
C VAL A 811 -9.91 10.71 -35.84
N THR A 812 -9.58 11.78 -35.14
CA THR A 812 -9.41 13.12 -35.71
C THR A 812 -8.28 13.17 -36.75
N ASN A 813 -7.27 12.32 -36.61
CA ASN A 813 -6.05 12.32 -37.42
C ASN A 813 -5.89 11.09 -38.34
N GLY A 814 -6.94 10.26 -38.46
CA GLY A 814 -6.94 9.10 -39.35
C GLY A 814 -5.88 8.04 -38.99
N LEU A 815 -5.54 7.90 -37.71
CA LEU A 815 -4.63 6.86 -37.23
C LEU A 815 -5.37 5.51 -37.12
N VAL A 816 -4.72 4.41 -37.47
CA VAL A 816 -5.41 3.12 -37.58
C VAL A 816 -5.64 2.47 -36.21
N HIS A 817 -4.64 2.51 -35.34
CA HIS A 817 -4.73 1.89 -34.01
C HIS A 817 -4.18 2.79 -32.89
N VAL A 818 -4.60 2.49 -31.66
CA VAL A 818 -4.00 3.00 -30.42
C VAL A 818 -3.43 1.83 -29.65
N TYR A 819 -2.18 1.95 -29.21
CA TYR A 819 -1.47 0.95 -28.43
C TYR A 819 -0.97 1.54 -27.11
N ILE A 820 -0.76 0.66 -26.12
CA ILE A 820 0.06 0.94 -24.94
C ILE A 820 1.29 0.02 -24.90
N THR A 821 2.36 0.44 -24.25
CA THR A 821 3.57 -0.38 -24.11
C THR A 821 3.43 -1.47 -23.04
N GLU A 822 4.29 -2.48 -23.07
CA GLU A 822 4.53 -3.33 -21.90
C GLU A 822 5.16 -2.57 -20.72
N ASN A 823 5.24 -3.22 -19.56
CA ASN A 823 5.99 -2.71 -18.42
C ASN A 823 7.34 -3.44 -18.30
N LEU A 824 8.46 -2.70 -18.38
CA LEU A 824 9.81 -3.25 -18.41
C LEU A 824 10.46 -3.28 -17.01
N GLY A 825 9.94 -4.11 -16.10
CA GLY A 825 10.50 -4.27 -14.75
C GLY A 825 10.80 -2.93 -14.07
N GLY A 826 12.06 -2.73 -13.64
CA GLY A 826 12.51 -1.51 -12.97
C GLY A 826 12.58 -0.24 -13.84
N TRP A 827 12.35 -0.33 -15.15
CA TRP A 827 12.34 0.83 -16.06
C TRP A 827 10.93 1.44 -16.24
N HIS A 828 9.90 0.78 -15.71
CA HIS A 828 8.54 1.32 -15.58
C HIS A 828 7.98 1.93 -16.87
N ALA A 829 8.19 1.26 -18.01
CA ALA A 829 7.82 1.79 -19.32
C ALA A 829 6.32 2.12 -19.43
N LEU A 830 5.44 1.31 -18.85
CA LEU A 830 4.00 1.56 -18.86
C LEU A 830 3.61 2.70 -17.90
N SER A 831 4.03 2.60 -16.63
CA SER A 831 3.87 3.64 -15.61
C SER A 831 4.82 3.39 -14.45
N ASN A 832 5.33 4.47 -13.84
CA ASN A 832 6.06 4.42 -12.57
C ASN A 832 5.14 4.55 -11.35
N ARG A 833 3.82 4.61 -11.57
CA ARG A 833 2.80 4.62 -10.52
C ARG A 833 2.19 3.22 -10.45
N GLU A 834 2.40 2.54 -9.33
CA GLU A 834 1.99 1.15 -9.18
C GLU A 834 0.49 0.94 -9.43
N ALA A 835 -0.38 1.76 -8.84
CA ALA A 835 -1.83 1.68 -9.03
C ALA A 835 -2.25 1.83 -10.51
N VAL A 836 -1.58 2.71 -11.26
CA VAL A 836 -1.84 2.92 -12.69
C VAL A 836 -1.32 1.74 -13.51
N SER A 837 -0.10 1.27 -13.23
CA SER A 837 0.50 0.12 -13.89
C SER A 837 -0.35 -1.14 -13.68
N GLN A 838 -0.76 -1.44 -12.45
CA GLN A 838 -1.61 -2.58 -12.12
C GLN A 838 -2.95 -2.52 -12.87
N TYR A 839 -3.59 -1.34 -12.90
CA TYR A 839 -4.83 -1.15 -13.65
C TYR A 839 -4.67 -1.47 -15.14
N LEU A 840 -3.68 -0.85 -15.79
CA LEU A 840 -3.41 -1.02 -17.22
C LEU A 840 -2.98 -2.46 -17.55
N GLN A 841 -2.13 -3.06 -16.71
CA GLN A 841 -1.70 -4.46 -16.87
C GLN A 841 -2.89 -5.41 -16.80
N ARG A 842 -3.70 -5.30 -15.74
CA ARG A 842 -4.88 -6.14 -15.54
C ARG A 842 -5.87 -6.03 -16.68
N ARG A 843 -6.11 -4.81 -17.18
CA ARG A 843 -7.19 -4.49 -18.12
C ARG A 843 -6.80 -4.64 -19.60
N TYR A 844 -5.58 -4.25 -19.96
CA TYR A 844 -5.18 -4.05 -21.36
C TYR A 844 -4.00 -4.92 -21.82
N VAL A 845 -3.07 -5.27 -20.92
CA VAL A 845 -1.90 -6.10 -21.24
C VAL A 845 -2.34 -7.57 -21.26
N LYS A 846 -2.78 -8.05 -22.43
CA LYS A 846 -3.33 -9.39 -22.65
C LYS A 846 -2.74 -9.99 -23.93
N ASP A 847 -2.39 -11.26 -23.93
CA ASP A 847 -1.74 -11.96 -25.06
C ASP A 847 -2.47 -11.76 -26.39
N LYS A 848 -3.81 -11.84 -26.38
CA LYS A 848 -4.63 -11.62 -27.58
C LYS A 848 -4.49 -10.22 -28.22
N ARG A 849 -4.03 -9.24 -27.44
CA ARG A 849 -3.82 -7.84 -27.85
C ARG A 849 -2.36 -7.53 -28.11
N GLU A 850 -1.45 -8.46 -27.79
CA GLU A 850 -0.03 -8.28 -27.94
C GLU A 850 0.36 -8.20 -29.42
N ARG A 851 1.28 -7.30 -29.72
CA ARG A 851 1.96 -7.16 -31.00
C ARG A 851 3.44 -6.99 -30.74
N LYS A 852 4.27 -7.75 -31.44
CA LYS A 852 5.73 -7.58 -31.41
C LYS A 852 6.07 -6.29 -32.14
N PHE A 853 6.71 -5.37 -31.45
CA PHE A 853 7.11 -4.08 -31.98
C PHE A 853 8.32 -3.56 -31.20
N ASN A 854 9.41 -3.26 -31.90
CA ASN A 854 10.60 -2.69 -31.28
C ASN A 854 10.49 -1.16 -31.27
N LEU A 855 10.07 -0.60 -30.14
CA LEU A 855 10.11 0.84 -29.91
C LEU A 855 11.40 1.18 -29.13
N PRO A 856 12.46 1.68 -29.78
CA PRO A 856 13.64 2.16 -29.06
C PRO A 856 13.23 3.34 -28.19
N ILE A 857 13.68 3.40 -26.94
CA ILE A 857 13.42 4.55 -26.06
C ILE A 857 14.71 5.29 -25.76
N THR A 858 15.74 4.55 -25.34
CA THR A 858 17.11 5.06 -25.18
C THR A 858 18.07 4.14 -25.92
N ALA A 859 19.36 4.49 -25.97
CA ALA A 859 20.37 3.64 -26.59
C ALA A 859 20.46 2.22 -25.97
N SER A 860 20.05 2.06 -24.71
CA SER A 860 20.15 0.80 -23.96
C SER A 860 18.81 0.13 -23.66
N HIS A 861 17.68 0.77 -23.99
CA HIS A 861 16.35 0.27 -23.63
C HIS A 861 15.37 0.39 -24.80
N SER A 862 14.62 -0.69 -25.04
CA SER A 862 13.53 -0.76 -26.01
C SER A 862 12.33 -1.49 -25.42
N VAL A 863 11.13 -1.10 -25.85
CA VAL A 863 9.91 -1.88 -25.66
C VAL A 863 9.84 -2.88 -26.81
N SER A 864 9.59 -4.15 -26.49
CA SER A 864 9.49 -5.25 -27.47
C SER A 864 8.04 -5.61 -27.80
N ASN A 865 7.12 -5.28 -26.90
CA ASN A 865 5.71 -5.62 -27.02
C ASN A 865 4.81 -4.40 -26.78
N ILE A 866 3.83 -4.23 -27.67
CA ILE A 866 2.76 -3.24 -27.53
C ILE A 866 1.39 -3.93 -27.54
N TYR A 867 0.39 -3.31 -26.91
CA TYR A 867 -0.93 -3.90 -26.70
C TYR A 867 -2.02 -2.99 -27.24
N GLU A 868 -2.85 -3.52 -28.12
CA GLU A 868 -3.92 -2.78 -28.79
C GLU A 868 -5.07 -2.40 -27.85
N ILE A 869 -5.55 -1.16 -27.94
CA ILE A 869 -6.68 -0.63 -27.17
C ILE A 869 -7.92 -0.54 -28.07
N PHE A 870 -8.97 -1.28 -27.71
CA PHE A 870 -10.30 -1.22 -28.37
C PHE A 870 -11.17 -0.14 -27.77
#